data_AF-A0A0K2UN81-F1
#
_entry.id   AF-A0A0K2UN81-F1
#
_cell.length_a   1.000
_cell.length_b   1.000
_cell.length_c   1.000
_cell.angle_alpha   90.00
_cell.angle_beta   90.00
_cell.angle_gamma   90.00
#
_symmetry.space_group_name_H-M   'P 1'
#
loop_
_entity.id
_entity.type
_entity.pdbx_description
1 polymer ?
#
loop_
_entity_poly.entity_id
_entity_poly.type
_entity_poly.pdbx_seq_one_letter_code
_entity_poly.pdbx_strand_id
1 'polypeptide(L)'
;MTYLQKYLTLFLLKFLIGTIANKDCKINLDFRTAKYQPFILDETTHQIIYPKESRILTMGHGESIILDCHGSKLKTKKRYGIPSGLTKISFFCNDGHFKNSDKIVKVEDISCTSRIYPTLERKSVKCSTIGADGRLTNLDDLVLINVGFNFSSSYSPLISICHDEKVYGTIWTYHTIRGESIDNRDKTKYRPTFRTNIGKSNIYYPFTTMTQMNSQYSKSTQVKTIETLFGNNSIIVDGKEIPIIDESRSGTNYFAKGHLSPDAAFIYSVEQDGTYFYSNVAPQFQSFNNRNWKSIESTARKWASDNKRNLEVYTGTASILNLLNEQCKPINIELFSDRQYVPAPMYYWKVLYDPEANEAIAFIGLNNPYERKAHNHICSNICAQTVFDDVDFYKFEAGYTMCCEVSQLRMSISSIPDLSKEGKWPELMGKLGPTPPPPTRNGCKILLDKLPEKNTPLITSNGSFLYPTYIKDDARITLVPQGSTVELNCHRSRGNFLLYKEERVSKIESVKLTCTNDKLYTEGMEVNPADYKCSSKNQPSLIITRNSKCSPEGIDKRKTDLERITHISLGWNFRSGYIEQVEICIDELFYGTLWTKHYVEGQNIEMRDKYSGRPAFIVDETGKKRLFGKRSTNQITKAYAKNSQNTSIYDQSIMNPSKSSKFYLAKGHLSPDSAFVYDGEQEGTYFFVNVAPQYQSFNKGNWLALEYAVRDLAKNQYSKLTVYTGTYEILELHQKQIFLLEKKFIPVPRYFWKVLHDPARKKAVAFVGYNNVLRKTSPKPICTDVCDQIPWVDWERESLFKGYMYCCNVEDLNKAISYSPDLDASLLIDMEYSH
;
A
#
# COMPACT_ATOMS: atom_id res chain seq x y z
N MET A 1 -41.16 -1.42 -70.91
CA MET A 1 -39.76 -1.16 -70.48
C MET A 1 -39.60 0.30 -70.15
N THR A 2 -39.33 0.76 -68.94
CA THR A 2 -39.59 0.22 -67.59
C THR A 2 -39.35 1.42 -66.67
N TYR A 3 -40.34 1.72 -65.83
CA TYR A 3 -40.26 2.70 -64.73
C TYR A 3 -39.07 2.47 -63.77
N LEU A 4 -38.37 1.35 -63.92
CA LEU A 4 -37.19 0.93 -63.16
C LEU A 4 -35.90 1.70 -63.50
N GLN A 5 -35.80 2.38 -64.65
CA GLN A 5 -34.52 2.98 -65.08
C GLN A 5 -34.30 4.43 -64.60
N LYS A 6 -35.38 5.15 -64.23
CA LYS A 6 -35.28 6.49 -63.61
C LYS A 6 -35.09 6.46 -62.09
N TYR A 7 -35.54 5.40 -61.42
CA TYR A 7 -35.28 5.23 -59.99
C TYR A 7 -33.85 4.75 -59.71
N LEU A 8 -33.23 4.00 -60.63
CA LEU A 8 -31.85 3.51 -60.44
C LEU A 8 -30.81 4.64 -60.46
N THR A 9 -31.05 5.73 -61.21
CA THR A 9 -30.12 6.88 -61.28
C THR A 9 -30.24 7.82 -60.09
N LEU A 10 -31.42 7.94 -59.44
CA LEU A 10 -31.55 8.67 -58.17
C LEU A 10 -31.14 7.83 -56.95
N PHE A 11 -31.22 6.50 -57.02
CA PHE A 11 -30.75 5.63 -55.93
C PHE A 11 -29.23 5.45 -55.92
N LEU A 12 -28.58 5.44 -57.09
CA LEU A 12 -27.11 5.35 -57.20
C LEU A 12 -26.39 6.67 -56.89
N LEU A 13 -27.05 7.84 -56.99
CA LEU A 13 -26.46 9.11 -56.54
C LEU A 13 -26.52 9.31 -55.01
N LYS A 14 -27.40 8.60 -54.30
CA LYS A 14 -27.42 8.56 -52.83
C LYS A 14 -26.43 7.55 -52.23
N PHE A 15 -25.87 6.65 -53.03
CA PHE A 15 -24.83 5.70 -52.58
C PHE A 15 -23.40 6.11 -52.99
N LEU A 16 -23.23 7.27 -53.65
CA LEU A 16 -21.94 7.86 -54.01
C LEU A 16 -21.63 9.19 -53.32
N ILE A 17 -22.52 9.65 -52.43
CA ILE A 17 -22.12 10.53 -51.33
C ILE A 17 -21.99 9.58 -50.15
N GLY A 18 -20.81 8.96 -50.01
CA GLY A 18 -20.44 8.40 -48.72
C GLY A 18 -20.72 9.51 -47.70
N THR A 19 -21.60 9.25 -46.73
CA THR A 19 -21.71 10.12 -45.57
C THR A 19 -20.29 10.25 -45.05
N ILE A 20 -19.67 11.41 -45.28
CA ILE A 20 -18.39 11.73 -44.67
C ILE A 20 -18.71 11.65 -43.19
N ALA A 21 -18.35 10.53 -42.55
CA ALA A 21 -18.49 10.37 -41.13
C ALA A 21 -17.51 11.37 -40.54
N ASN A 22 -18.02 12.55 -40.20
CA ASN A 22 -17.26 13.63 -39.61
C ASN A 22 -16.52 13.07 -38.40
N LYS A 23 -15.19 13.21 -38.37
CA LYS A 23 -14.37 12.61 -37.31
C LYS A 23 -14.41 13.46 -36.04
N ASP A 24 -14.46 12.78 -34.91
CA ASP A 24 -14.33 13.39 -33.58
C ASP A 24 -12.89 13.83 -33.30
N CYS A 25 -12.75 14.92 -32.57
CA CYS A 25 -11.46 15.45 -32.15
C CYS A 25 -11.03 14.84 -30.83
N LYS A 26 -9.73 14.58 -30.69
CA LYS A 26 -9.16 13.94 -29.49
C LYS A 26 -8.09 14.82 -28.87
N ILE A 27 -8.08 14.89 -27.54
CA ILE A 27 -7.03 15.53 -26.74
C ILE A 27 -6.41 14.45 -25.87
N ASN A 28 -5.14 14.14 -26.09
CA ASN A 28 -4.42 13.22 -25.22
C ASN A 28 -3.80 13.98 -24.04
N LEU A 29 -4.31 13.75 -22.83
CA LEU A 29 -3.86 14.44 -21.63
C LEU A 29 -2.40 14.12 -21.27
N ASP A 30 -1.87 12.96 -21.66
CA ASP A 30 -0.47 12.58 -21.45
C ASP A 30 0.51 13.35 -22.33
N PHE A 31 0.03 13.95 -23.43
CA PHE A 31 0.85 14.79 -24.30
C PHE A 31 0.90 16.25 -23.87
N ARG A 32 0.15 16.63 -22.83
CA ARG A 32 0.16 17.99 -22.25
C ARG A 32 1.35 18.17 -21.31
N THR A 33 2.57 18.13 -21.83
CA THR A 33 3.80 18.14 -20.99
C THR A 33 4.19 19.53 -20.45
N ALA A 34 3.44 20.58 -20.78
CA ALA A 34 3.77 21.92 -20.35
C ALA A 34 3.59 22.11 -18.83
N LYS A 35 4.50 22.87 -18.21
CA LYS A 35 4.53 23.09 -16.75
C LYS A 35 3.25 23.72 -16.17
N TYR A 36 2.59 24.60 -16.92
CA TYR A 36 1.36 25.26 -16.51
C TYR A 36 0.28 24.97 -17.56
N GLN A 37 -0.60 24.03 -17.27
CA GLN A 37 -1.64 23.60 -18.19
C GLN A 37 -2.90 24.46 -18.00
N PRO A 38 -3.53 24.96 -19.08
CA PRO A 38 -4.84 25.60 -18.98
C PRO A 38 -5.93 24.58 -18.60
N PHE A 39 -7.03 25.07 -18.04
CA PHE A 39 -8.27 24.29 -17.96
C PHE A 39 -8.81 24.01 -19.36
N ILE A 40 -9.46 22.87 -19.52
CA ILE A 40 -10.25 22.54 -20.70
C ILE A 40 -11.71 22.60 -20.25
N LEU A 41 -12.44 23.58 -20.76
CA LEU A 41 -13.85 23.78 -20.43
C LEU A 41 -14.70 23.48 -21.65
N ASP A 42 -15.92 23.01 -21.43
CA ASP A 42 -16.94 22.93 -22.46
C ASP A 42 -17.45 24.35 -22.76
N GLU A 43 -17.52 24.74 -24.05
CA GLU A 43 -17.88 26.11 -24.43
C GLU A 43 -19.34 26.46 -24.07
N THR A 44 -20.23 25.47 -24.04
CA THR A 44 -21.66 25.70 -23.78
C THR A 44 -21.91 25.88 -22.28
N THR A 45 -21.44 24.93 -21.48
CA THR A 45 -21.68 24.85 -20.04
C THR A 45 -20.66 25.62 -19.21
N HIS A 46 -19.51 25.97 -19.79
CA HIS A 46 -18.36 26.57 -19.10
C HIS A 46 -17.83 25.72 -17.93
N GLN A 47 -18.16 24.43 -17.90
CA GLN A 47 -17.69 23.48 -16.90
C GLN A 47 -16.39 22.81 -17.32
N ILE A 48 -15.58 22.42 -16.34
CA ILE A 48 -14.36 21.64 -16.58
C ILE A 48 -14.75 20.28 -17.20
N ILE A 49 -14.14 19.95 -18.34
CA ILE A 49 -14.26 18.64 -18.95
C ILE A 49 -13.30 17.70 -18.24
N TYR A 50 -13.81 16.58 -17.73
CA TYR A 50 -12.98 15.56 -17.08
C TYR A 50 -12.83 14.31 -17.98
N PRO A 51 -11.69 13.61 -17.93
CA PRO A 51 -11.52 12.34 -18.64
C PRO A 51 -12.46 11.27 -18.07
N LYS A 52 -13.04 10.48 -18.96
CA LYS A 52 -13.87 9.32 -18.65
C LYS A 52 -13.23 8.12 -19.34
N GLU A 53 -13.13 7.00 -18.63
CA GLU A 53 -12.57 5.70 -19.10
C GLU A 53 -11.08 5.70 -19.48
N SER A 54 -10.57 6.75 -20.12
CA SER A 54 -9.17 6.91 -20.52
C SER A 54 -8.70 8.35 -20.37
N ARG A 55 -7.39 8.59 -20.51
CA ARG A 55 -6.78 9.93 -20.53
C ARG A 55 -6.91 10.66 -21.88
N ILE A 56 -7.91 10.29 -22.68
CA ILE A 56 -8.25 10.90 -23.96
C ILE A 56 -9.61 11.57 -23.84
N LEU A 57 -9.65 12.89 -24.01
CA LEU A 57 -10.92 13.61 -24.17
C LEU A 57 -11.35 13.54 -25.64
N THR A 58 -12.61 13.16 -25.88
CA THR A 58 -13.17 13.08 -27.24
C THR A 58 -14.29 14.08 -27.38
N MET A 59 -14.17 15.01 -28.32
CA MET A 59 -15.17 16.02 -28.63
C MET A 59 -15.78 15.69 -29.99
N GLY A 60 -17.11 15.64 -30.06
CA GLY A 60 -17.86 15.40 -31.28
C GLY A 60 -17.61 16.47 -32.33
N HIS A 61 -17.80 16.13 -33.61
CA HIS A 61 -17.76 17.13 -34.67
C HIS A 61 -18.76 18.27 -34.39
N GLY A 62 -18.28 19.52 -34.48
CA GLY A 62 -19.07 20.71 -34.21
C GLY A 62 -19.09 21.14 -32.74
N GLU A 63 -18.58 20.32 -31.81
CA GLU A 63 -18.41 20.72 -30.41
C GLU A 63 -17.21 21.66 -30.25
N SER A 64 -17.27 22.50 -29.22
CA SER A 64 -16.23 23.47 -28.92
C SER A 64 -15.75 23.39 -27.48
N ILE A 65 -14.48 23.71 -27.29
CA ILE A 65 -13.83 23.79 -25.99
C ILE A 65 -13.27 25.18 -25.76
N ILE A 66 -13.10 25.57 -24.50
CA ILE A 66 -12.34 26.74 -24.08
C ILE A 66 -11.07 26.27 -23.36
N LEU A 67 -9.91 26.80 -23.76
CA LEU A 67 -8.71 26.75 -22.94
C LEU A 67 -8.64 28.01 -22.09
N ASP A 68 -8.64 27.87 -20.77
CA ASP A 68 -8.60 28.99 -19.82
C ASP A 68 -7.37 28.91 -18.91
N CYS A 69 -6.57 29.98 -18.90
CA CYS A 69 -5.40 30.14 -18.04
C CYS A 69 -5.68 30.90 -16.74
N HIS A 70 -6.96 31.17 -16.43
CA HIS A 70 -7.44 31.72 -15.17
C HIS A 70 -6.65 32.97 -14.74
N GLY A 71 -6.65 33.98 -15.62
CA GLY A 71 -5.92 35.24 -15.44
C GLY A 71 -4.47 35.24 -15.92
N SER A 72 -3.82 34.07 -16.07
CA SER A 72 -2.52 33.98 -16.74
C SER A 72 -2.67 34.09 -18.26
N LYS A 73 -1.64 34.57 -18.96
CA LYS A 73 -1.64 34.64 -20.44
C LYS A 73 -1.37 33.26 -21.03
N LEU A 74 -2.03 32.94 -22.13
CA LEU A 74 -1.76 31.78 -22.97
C LEU A 74 -0.39 31.91 -23.64
N LYS A 75 0.33 30.79 -23.73
CA LYS A 75 1.57 30.61 -24.47
C LYS A 75 1.29 29.62 -25.61
N THR A 76 1.38 30.13 -26.84
CA THR A 76 1.01 29.40 -28.05
C THR A 76 2.11 29.52 -29.12
N LYS A 77 2.10 28.64 -30.12
CA LYS A 77 2.98 28.74 -31.28
C LYS A 77 2.38 29.72 -32.29
N LYS A 78 3.19 30.63 -32.86
CA LYS A 78 2.75 31.64 -33.84
C LYS A 78 1.92 31.05 -35.01
N ARG A 79 2.26 29.82 -35.44
CA ARG A 79 1.56 29.10 -36.52
C ARG A 79 0.06 28.90 -36.28
N TYR A 80 -0.41 28.91 -35.03
CA TYR A 80 -1.83 28.74 -34.69
C TYR A 80 -2.67 30.00 -34.89
N GLY A 81 -2.07 31.14 -35.24
CA GLY A 81 -2.81 32.39 -35.49
C GLY A 81 -3.54 32.93 -34.27
N ILE A 82 -3.09 32.57 -33.06
CA ILE A 82 -3.68 33.00 -31.80
C ILE A 82 -3.01 34.32 -31.39
N PRO A 83 -3.78 35.42 -31.17
CA PRO A 83 -3.24 36.67 -30.66
C PRO A 83 -2.49 36.50 -29.34
N SER A 84 -1.42 37.26 -29.15
CA SER A 84 -0.71 37.29 -27.87
C SER A 84 -1.52 38.02 -26.79
N GLY A 85 -1.33 37.63 -25.53
CA GLY A 85 -1.95 38.33 -24.39
C GLY A 85 -3.34 37.83 -23.99
N LEU A 86 -3.96 36.92 -24.75
CA LEU A 86 -5.20 36.26 -24.36
C LEU A 86 -5.01 35.41 -23.11
N THR A 87 -6.02 35.39 -22.23
CA THR A 87 -6.07 34.51 -21.05
C THR A 87 -6.93 33.28 -21.27
N LYS A 88 -7.85 33.34 -22.23
CA LYS A 88 -8.71 32.23 -22.66
C LYS A 88 -8.92 32.25 -24.18
N ILE A 89 -9.22 31.10 -24.76
CA ILE A 89 -9.53 30.96 -26.20
C ILE A 89 -10.40 29.73 -26.47
N SER A 90 -11.33 29.86 -27.42
CA SER A 90 -12.17 28.75 -27.89
C SER A 90 -11.59 28.05 -29.12
N PHE A 91 -11.81 26.74 -29.21
CA PHE A 91 -11.54 25.95 -30.40
C PHE A 91 -12.73 25.07 -30.73
N PHE A 92 -13.10 25.00 -32.01
CA PHE A 92 -14.16 24.12 -32.48
C PHE A 92 -13.58 22.87 -33.12
N CYS A 93 -14.23 21.73 -32.90
CA CYS A 93 -13.88 20.46 -33.51
C CYS A 93 -14.41 20.38 -34.94
N ASN A 94 -13.52 20.17 -35.91
CA ASN A 94 -13.89 19.99 -37.30
C ASN A 94 -13.04 18.90 -37.97
N ASP A 95 -13.69 17.79 -38.25
CA ASP A 95 -13.17 16.61 -38.94
C ASP A 95 -11.85 16.09 -38.34
N GLY A 96 -11.89 15.78 -37.05
CA GLY A 96 -10.76 15.22 -36.29
C GLY A 96 -9.72 16.25 -35.82
N HIS A 97 -9.93 17.53 -36.13
CA HIS A 97 -9.00 18.60 -35.79
C HIS A 97 -9.67 19.77 -35.07
N PHE A 98 -9.06 20.24 -33.98
CA PHE A 98 -9.43 21.52 -33.39
C PHE A 98 -8.95 22.66 -34.27
N LYS A 99 -9.81 23.66 -34.50
CA LYS A 99 -9.51 24.81 -35.35
C LYS A 99 -9.70 26.13 -34.61
N ASN A 100 -8.84 27.09 -34.97
CA ASN A 100 -9.03 28.52 -34.68
C ASN A 100 -9.17 29.24 -36.01
N SER A 101 -10.39 29.68 -36.34
CA SER A 101 -10.75 30.07 -37.72
C SER A 101 -10.40 28.92 -38.69
N ASP A 102 -9.59 29.16 -39.73
CA ASP A 102 -9.20 28.11 -40.70
C ASP A 102 -7.97 27.29 -40.29
N LYS A 103 -7.32 27.61 -39.16
CA LYS A 103 -6.03 27.00 -38.78
C LYS A 103 -6.23 25.81 -37.85
N ILE A 104 -5.59 24.69 -38.17
CA ILE A 104 -5.53 23.50 -37.29
C ILE A 104 -4.62 23.79 -36.09
N VAL A 105 -5.13 23.49 -34.90
CA VAL A 105 -4.47 23.70 -33.61
C VAL A 105 -4.30 22.38 -32.89
N LYS A 106 -3.08 22.13 -32.40
CA LYS A 106 -2.81 21.04 -31.46
C LYS A 106 -2.98 21.58 -30.04
N VAL A 107 -4.08 21.25 -29.38
CA VAL A 107 -4.45 21.74 -28.04
C VAL A 107 -3.36 21.43 -27.01
N GLU A 108 -2.69 20.29 -27.13
CA GLU A 108 -1.64 19.85 -26.22
C GLU A 108 -0.37 20.72 -26.25
N ASP A 109 -0.19 21.51 -27.32
CA ASP A 109 0.94 22.46 -27.44
C ASP A 109 0.70 23.78 -26.69
N ILE A 110 -0.50 24.01 -26.15
CA ILE A 110 -0.89 25.27 -25.52
C ILE A 110 -0.70 25.18 -24.01
N SER A 111 -0.04 26.19 -23.44
CA SER A 111 0.20 26.30 -22.00
C SER A 111 -0.14 27.68 -21.48
N CYS A 112 -0.09 27.87 -20.17
CA CYS A 112 -0.09 29.17 -19.53
C CYS A 112 1.34 29.69 -19.35
N THR A 113 1.48 31.01 -19.26
CA THR A 113 2.78 31.68 -19.04
C THR A 113 3.22 31.60 -17.58
N SER A 114 2.27 31.48 -16.65
CA SER A 114 2.51 31.36 -15.22
C SER A 114 1.63 30.28 -14.59
N ARG A 115 1.96 29.91 -13.35
CA ARG A 115 1.17 29.02 -12.51
C ARG A 115 -0.25 29.59 -12.33
N ILE A 116 -1.24 28.70 -12.40
CA ILE A 116 -2.63 29.01 -12.09
C ILE A 116 -2.84 28.83 -10.59
N TYR A 117 -3.50 29.79 -9.95
CA TYR A 117 -3.86 29.71 -8.53
C TYR A 117 -5.38 29.67 -8.40
N PRO A 118 -5.94 28.89 -7.46
CA PRO A 118 -7.37 28.93 -7.19
C PRO A 118 -7.78 30.31 -6.65
N THR A 119 -9.06 30.62 -6.74
CA THR A 119 -9.68 31.73 -6.00
C THR A 119 -10.16 31.23 -4.64
N LEU A 120 -9.88 32.01 -3.60
CA LEU A 120 -10.39 31.78 -2.24
C LEU A 120 -11.56 32.73 -1.98
N GLU A 121 -12.74 32.19 -1.67
CA GLU A 121 -13.88 32.97 -1.20
C GLU A 121 -14.08 32.75 0.30
N ARG A 122 -13.97 33.82 1.10
CA ARG A 122 -14.22 33.79 2.55
C ARG A 122 -15.62 34.34 2.85
N LYS A 123 -16.45 33.57 3.54
CA LYS A 123 -17.78 33.98 4.00
C LYS A 123 -17.84 33.88 5.52
N SER A 124 -18.19 34.98 6.18
CA SER A 124 -18.46 35.01 7.63
C SER A 124 -19.83 34.39 7.90
N VAL A 125 -19.86 33.06 7.91
CA VAL A 125 -21.06 32.26 8.18
C VAL A 125 -20.73 31.22 9.24
N LYS A 126 -21.65 31.00 10.16
CA LYS A 126 -21.53 29.99 11.21
C LYS A 126 -21.64 28.59 10.59
N CYS A 127 -20.52 28.05 10.12
CA CYS A 127 -20.44 26.77 9.41
C CYS A 127 -20.40 25.54 10.33
N SER A 128 -20.38 25.73 11.66
CA SER A 128 -20.41 24.68 12.67
C SER A 128 -21.08 25.18 13.95
N THR A 129 -21.63 24.25 14.74
CA THR A 129 -22.19 24.52 16.08
C THR A 129 -21.16 24.47 17.20
N ILE A 130 -19.92 24.09 16.88
CA ILE A 130 -18.80 23.95 17.82
C ILE A 130 -17.51 24.50 17.19
N GLY A 131 -16.69 25.18 17.99
CA GLY A 131 -15.36 25.65 17.56
C GLY A 131 -14.34 24.51 17.49
N ALA A 132 -13.21 24.75 16.82
CA ALA A 132 -12.14 23.75 16.71
C ALA A 132 -11.48 23.42 18.07
N ASP A 133 -11.63 24.31 19.06
CA ASP A 133 -11.22 24.13 20.45
C ASP A 133 -12.31 23.50 21.35
N GLY A 134 -13.46 23.12 20.77
CA GLY A 134 -14.58 22.53 21.49
C GLY A 134 -15.54 23.53 22.14
N ARG A 135 -15.34 24.84 21.97
CA ARG A 135 -16.26 25.84 22.53
C ARG A 135 -17.64 25.80 21.88
N LEU A 136 -18.68 26.06 22.67
CA LEU A 136 -20.08 26.11 22.22
C LEU A 136 -20.62 27.54 22.07
N THR A 137 -19.87 28.52 22.54
CA THR A 137 -20.20 29.96 22.50
C THR A 137 -19.08 30.73 21.80
N ASN A 138 -19.33 31.99 21.40
CA ASN A 138 -18.36 32.84 20.68
C ASN A 138 -17.87 32.17 19.38
N LEU A 139 -18.80 31.91 18.47
CA LEU A 139 -18.59 31.19 17.21
C LEU A 139 -18.59 32.12 15.99
N ASP A 140 -18.49 33.44 16.19
CA ASP A 140 -18.50 34.44 15.12
C ASP A 140 -17.21 34.42 14.28
N ASP A 141 -16.13 33.85 14.84
CA ASP A 141 -14.85 33.60 14.16
C ASP A 141 -14.88 32.36 13.25
N LEU A 142 -16.00 31.64 13.19
CA LEU A 142 -16.17 30.53 12.27
C LEU A 142 -16.49 31.07 10.88
N VAL A 143 -15.73 30.61 9.89
CA VAL A 143 -15.85 31.07 8.51
C VAL A 143 -15.87 29.90 7.55
N LEU A 144 -16.62 30.08 6.45
CA LEU A 144 -16.56 29.18 5.31
C LEU A 144 -15.58 29.73 4.28
N ILE A 145 -14.55 28.95 3.97
CA ILE A 145 -13.57 29.26 2.93
C ILE A 145 -13.82 28.29 1.78
N ASN A 146 -14.20 28.80 0.62
CA ASN A 146 -14.25 28.00 -0.60
C ASN A 146 -12.94 28.19 -1.38
N VAL A 147 -12.29 27.09 -1.72
CA VAL A 147 -11.20 27.01 -2.68
C VAL A 147 -11.81 26.58 -4.00
N GLY A 148 -11.55 27.28 -5.10
CA GLY A 148 -12.17 26.97 -6.39
C GLY A 148 -11.66 27.84 -7.51
N PHE A 149 -12.36 27.88 -8.64
CA PHE A 149 -11.95 28.64 -9.82
C PHE A 149 -13.12 29.43 -10.39
N ASN A 150 -12.88 30.72 -10.66
CA ASN A 150 -13.81 31.58 -11.38
C ASN A 150 -13.71 31.38 -12.89
N PHE A 151 -14.80 30.93 -13.53
CA PHE A 151 -14.92 30.88 -14.98
C PHE A 151 -16.07 31.78 -15.41
N SER A 152 -15.80 32.79 -16.24
CA SER A 152 -16.71 33.78 -16.89
C SER A 152 -18.00 34.22 -16.17
N SER A 153 -18.92 33.32 -15.78
CA SER A 153 -20.17 33.60 -15.06
C SER A 153 -20.45 32.69 -13.84
N SER A 154 -19.60 31.71 -13.51
CA SER A 154 -19.81 30.77 -12.41
C SER A 154 -18.52 30.47 -11.64
N TYR A 155 -18.63 30.45 -10.31
CA TYR A 155 -17.60 29.92 -9.43
C TYR A 155 -17.72 28.39 -9.38
N SER A 156 -16.62 27.70 -9.70
CA SER A 156 -16.50 26.24 -9.59
C SER A 156 -15.80 25.90 -8.26
N PRO A 157 -16.54 25.53 -7.19
CA PRO A 157 -15.93 25.14 -5.94
C PRO A 157 -15.17 23.82 -6.09
N LEU A 158 -13.99 23.76 -5.47
CA LEU A 158 -13.15 22.57 -5.39
C LEU A 158 -13.19 21.96 -3.98
N ILE A 159 -13.03 22.82 -2.96
CA ILE A 159 -13.06 22.44 -1.55
C ILE A 159 -13.83 23.51 -0.78
N SER A 160 -14.76 23.11 0.07
CA SER A 160 -15.33 23.99 1.09
C SER A 160 -14.71 23.67 2.44
N ILE A 161 -14.34 24.68 3.22
CA ILE A 161 -13.59 24.54 4.46
C ILE A 161 -14.30 25.35 5.55
N CYS A 162 -14.76 24.70 6.60
CA CYS A 162 -15.18 25.37 7.82
C CYS A 162 -13.96 25.57 8.74
N HIS A 163 -13.52 26.81 8.84
CA HIS A 163 -12.31 27.20 9.54
C HIS A 163 -12.64 28.08 10.73
N ASP A 164 -11.92 27.88 11.83
CA ASP A 164 -12.07 28.63 13.06
C ASP A 164 -10.91 29.62 13.19
N GLU A 165 -11.13 30.91 12.91
CA GLU A 165 -10.06 31.92 12.93
C GLU A 165 -9.66 32.36 14.35
N LYS A 166 -10.40 31.95 15.38
CA LYS A 166 -10.02 32.23 16.77
C LYS A 166 -8.80 31.42 17.19
N VAL A 167 -8.78 30.15 16.82
CA VAL A 167 -7.71 29.20 17.16
C VAL A 167 -7.00 28.63 15.94
N TYR A 168 -7.39 29.04 14.73
CA TYR A 168 -6.80 28.61 13.45
C TYR A 168 -6.83 27.10 13.20
N GLY A 169 -7.86 26.42 13.72
CA GLY A 169 -8.14 25.01 13.50
C GLY A 169 -9.21 24.82 12.42
N THR A 170 -9.10 23.74 11.64
CA THR A 170 -10.12 23.39 10.64
C THR A 170 -11.07 22.35 11.21
N ILE A 171 -12.36 22.69 11.20
CA ILE A 171 -13.42 21.88 11.78
C ILE A 171 -13.81 20.77 10.80
N TRP A 172 -14.08 21.13 9.55
CA TRP A 172 -14.34 20.17 8.47
C TRP A 172 -14.03 20.76 7.10
N THR A 173 -13.80 19.88 6.13
CA THR A 173 -13.72 20.16 4.71
C THR A 173 -14.70 19.28 3.94
N TYR A 174 -15.09 19.75 2.76
CA TYR A 174 -15.97 19.05 1.83
C TYR A 174 -15.35 19.07 0.43
N HIS A 175 -15.37 17.93 -0.25
CA HIS A 175 -14.97 17.81 -1.65
C HIS A 175 -15.67 16.62 -2.32
N THR A 176 -15.57 16.52 -3.65
CA THR A 176 -16.11 15.40 -4.42
C THR A 176 -15.00 14.55 -5.01
N ILE A 177 -15.05 13.23 -4.81
CA ILE A 177 -14.26 12.26 -5.57
C ILE A 177 -15.05 11.91 -6.83
N ARG A 178 -14.47 12.13 -8.00
CA ARG A 178 -15.12 11.84 -9.29
C ARG A 178 -14.82 10.41 -9.76
N GLY A 179 -15.69 9.46 -9.45
CA GLY A 179 -15.43 8.02 -9.69
C GLY A 179 -15.06 7.68 -11.13
N GLU A 180 -15.81 8.17 -12.10
CA GLU A 180 -15.55 7.92 -13.53
C GLU A 180 -14.19 8.47 -14.02
N SER A 181 -13.64 9.47 -13.32
CA SER A 181 -12.43 10.20 -13.73
C SER A 181 -11.19 9.94 -12.87
N ILE A 182 -11.34 9.44 -11.64
CA ILE A 182 -10.27 9.45 -10.62
C ILE A 182 -9.05 8.61 -10.98
N ASP A 183 -9.23 7.51 -11.72
CA ASP A 183 -8.12 6.69 -12.23
C ASP A 183 -7.38 7.34 -13.40
N ASN A 184 -8.05 8.27 -14.09
CA ASN A 184 -7.52 9.06 -15.19
C ASN A 184 -6.92 10.38 -14.73
N ARG A 185 -6.72 10.60 -13.43
CA ARG A 185 -6.09 11.82 -12.88
C ARG A 185 -4.65 12.00 -13.32
N ASP A 186 -4.18 13.24 -13.27
CA ASP A 186 -2.77 13.57 -13.47
C ASP A 186 -1.91 12.97 -12.35
N LYS A 187 -0.85 12.26 -12.75
CA LYS A 187 0.17 11.73 -11.85
C LYS A 187 1.41 12.63 -11.92
N THR A 188 1.32 13.81 -11.30
CA THR A 188 2.44 14.77 -11.30
C THR A 188 3.60 14.31 -10.40
N LYS A 189 4.84 14.47 -10.87
CA LYS A 189 6.05 14.30 -10.04
C LYS A 189 6.33 15.53 -9.14
N TYR A 190 5.65 16.65 -9.40
CA TYR A 190 5.82 17.89 -8.66
C TYR A 190 4.80 17.99 -7.52
N ARG A 191 5.32 18.11 -6.29
CA ARG A 191 4.51 18.35 -5.09
C ARG A 191 4.58 19.84 -4.70
N PRO A 192 3.45 20.58 -4.69
CA PRO A 192 3.40 21.94 -4.21
C PRO A 192 3.85 22.10 -2.75
N THR A 193 4.31 23.31 -2.41
CA THR A 193 4.54 23.72 -1.02
C THR A 193 3.24 24.22 -0.40
N PHE A 194 3.02 23.88 0.88
CA PHE A 194 1.89 24.39 1.65
C PHE A 194 1.96 25.91 1.86
N ARG A 195 0.80 26.57 1.83
CA ARG A 195 0.66 28.03 1.89
C ARG A 195 -0.46 28.47 2.83
N THR A 196 -0.27 29.63 3.46
CA THR A 196 -1.28 30.25 4.34
C THR A 196 -2.24 31.17 3.59
N ASN A 197 -1.83 31.70 2.44
CA ASN A 197 -2.69 32.48 1.54
C ASN A 197 -2.13 32.46 0.10
N ILE A 198 -2.83 33.15 -0.81
CA ILE A 198 -2.40 33.51 -2.16
C ILE A 198 -1.97 34.98 -2.14
N GLY A 199 -0.74 35.27 -2.57
CA GLY A 199 -0.21 36.65 -2.63
C GLY A 199 0.46 37.12 -1.34
N LYS A 200 0.62 38.45 -1.18
CA LYS A 200 1.45 39.06 -0.13
C LYS A 200 0.74 39.30 1.21
N SER A 201 -0.58 39.47 1.20
CA SER A 201 -1.37 39.68 2.43
C SER A 201 -1.75 38.33 3.01
N ASN A 202 -1.51 38.06 4.30
CA ASN A 202 -1.92 36.81 4.93
C ASN A 202 -3.27 36.97 5.63
N ILE A 203 -4.36 36.71 4.92
CA ILE A 203 -5.73 36.99 5.40
C ILE A 203 -6.21 35.91 6.38
N TYR A 204 -5.88 34.65 6.13
CA TYR A 204 -6.38 33.50 6.91
C TYR A 204 -5.51 33.14 8.12
N TYR A 205 -4.24 33.56 8.13
CA TYR A 205 -3.31 33.32 9.23
C TYR A 205 -2.50 34.59 9.54
N PRO A 206 -3.13 35.73 9.92
CA PRO A 206 -2.47 37.03 10.03
C PRO A 206 -1.34 37.08 11.05
N PHE A 207 -1.31 36.15 12.00
CA PHE A 207 -0.33 36.09 13.07
C PHE A 207 1.02 35.46 12.70
N THR A 208 1.14 34.86 11.51
CA THR A 208 2.32 34.08 11.09
C THR A 208 2.61 34.21 9.60
N THR A 209 3.80 33.81 9.18
CA THR A 209 4.18 33.69 7.77
C THR A 209 4.15 32.23 7.31
N MET A 210 4.12 31.99 5.99
CA MET A 210 4.24 30.64 5.43
C MET A 210 5.50 29.91 5.95
N THR A 211 6.62 30.61 6.09
CA THR A 211 7.88 30.03 6.59
C THR A 211 7.77 29.63 8.05
N GLN A 212 7.20 30.49 8.90
CA GLN A 212 7.00 30.20 10.32
C GLN A 212 5.96 29.09 10.55
N MET A 213 4.87 29.07 9.77
CA MET A 213 3.92 27.96 9.80
C MET A 213 4.59 26.65 9.38
N ASN A 214 5.39 26.66 8.30
CA ASN A 214 6.15 25.48 7.88
C ASN A 214 7.12 24.99 8.95
N SER A 215 7.76 25.88 9.71
CA SER A 215 8.72 25.49 10.75
C SER A 215 8.06 24.80 11.94
N GLN A 216 6.82 25.13 12.29
CA GLN A 216 6.06 24.41 13.34
C GLN A 216 5.87 22.91 13.02
N TYR A 217 5.84 22.54 11.75
CA TYR A 217 5.75 21.14 11.32
C TYR A 217 7.11 20.42 11.24
N SER A 218 8.20 21.08 11.64
CA SER A 218 9.51 20.44 11.74
C SER A 218 9.63 19.69 13.08
N LYS A 219 10.24 18.50 13.05
CA LYS A 219 10.50 17.70 14.26
C LYS A 219 11.22 18.50 15.35
N SER A 220 12.24 19.27 14.96
CA SER A 220 13.00 20.11 15.89
C SER A 220 12.15 21.17 16.60
N THR A 221 11.19 21.78 15.91
CA THR A 221 10.29 22.76 16.55
C THR A 221 9.27 22.04 17.43
N GLN A 222 8.71 20.91 16.97
CA GLN A 222 7.77 20.11 17.75
C GLN A 222 8.39 19.60 19.05
N VAL A 223 9.62 19.12 19.02
CA VAL A 223 10.37 18.72 20.23
C VAL A 223 10.43 19.88 21.23
N LYS A 224 10.83 21.08 20.78
CA LYS A 224 10.86 22.27 21.65
C LYS A 224 9.49 22.65 22.22
N THR A 225 8.45 22.54 21.39
CA THR A 225 7.06 22.76 21.84
C THR A 225 6.68 21.77 22.94
N ILE A 226 6.98 20.48 22.75
CA ILE A 226 6.72 19.45 23.76
C ILE A 226 7.57 19.67 25.02
N GLU A 227 8.86 19.96 24.91
CA GLU A 227 9.72 20.26 26.06
C GLU A 227 9.20 21.46 26.86
N THR A 228 8.62 22.46 26.19
CA THR A 228 7.97 23.61 26.86
C THR A 228 6.72 23.19 27.61
N LEU A 229 5.94 22.25 27.07
CA LEU A 229 4.67 21.78 27.64
C LEU A 229 4.85 20.73 28.76
N PHE A 230 5.84 19.85 28.63
CA PHE A 230 6.03 18.66 29.47
C PHE A 230 7.34 18.67 30.27
N GLY A 231 8.27 19.59 29.99
CA GLY A 231 9.61 19.65 30.60
C GLY A 231 10.66 18.78 29.90
N ASN A 232 10.22 17.73 29.19
CA ASN A 232 11.04 16.87 28.33
C ASN A 232 10.23 16.42 27.10
N ASN A 233 10.87 15.73 26.15
CA ASN A 233 10.21 15.13 24.99
C ASN A 233 9.84 13.66 25.24
N SER A 234 9.24 13.33 26.37
CA SER A 234 8.84 11.95 26.68
C SER A 234 7.61 11.87 27.57
N ILE A 235 6.95 10.71 27.53
CA ILE A 235 5.86 10.31 28.42
C ILE A 235 6.05 8.87 28.86
N ILE A 236 5.40 8.49 29.96
CA ILE A 236 5.35 7.11 30.41
C ILE A 236 4.15 6.41 29.77
N VAL A 237 4.41 5.35 29.00
CA VAL A 237 3.40 4.46 28.43
C VAL A 237 3.77 3.04 28.85
N ASP A 238 2.84 2.34 29.50
CA ASP A 238 3.04 0.96 30.01
C ASP A 238 4.33 0.81 30.86
N GLY A 239 4.62 1.81 31.69
CA GLY A 239 5.79 1.84 32.57
C GLY A 239 7.12 2.09 31.84
N LYS A 240 7.10 2.46 30.56
CA LYS A 240 8.27 2.81 29.77
C LYS A 240 8.24 4.27 29.34
N GLU A 241 9.39 4.92 29.38
CA GLU A 241 9.58 6.24 28.82
C GLU A 241 9.65 6.15 27.29
N ILE A 242 8.76 6.87 26.61
CA ILE A 242 8.64 6.90 25.14
C ILE A 242 8.65 8.35 24.67
N PRO A 243 9.37 8.68 23.59
CA PRO A 243 9.33 10.02 23.05
C PRO A 243 7.97 10.39 22.45
N ILE A 244 7.48 11.60 22.74
CA ILE A 244 6.26 12.15 22.10
C ILE A 244 6.55 12.54 20.64
N ILE A 245 7.74 13.08 20.36
CA ILE A 245 8.17 13.41 19.00
C ILE A 245 9.46 12.66 18.68
N ASP A 246 9.43 11.83 17.64
CA ASP A 246 10.60 11.12 17.16
C ASP A 246 11.59 12.08 16.48
N GLU A 247 12.79 12.18 17.03
CA GLU A 247 13.88 12.98 16.45
C GLU A 247 14.56 12.29 15.26
N SER A 248 14.53 10.95 15.23
CA SER A 248 15.21 10.19 14.18
C SER A 248 14.60 10.46 12.80
N ARG A 249 15.42 10.45 11.75
CA ARG A 249 14.95 10.66 10.36
C ARG A 249 13.89 9.64 9.92
N SER A 250 13.96 8.40 10.43
CA SER A 250 13.01 7.33 10.13
C SER A 250 11.81 7.28 11.07
N GLY A 251 11.83 8.03 12.17
CA GLY A 251 10.75 8.02 13.14
C GLY A 251 9.47 8.62 12.58
N THR A 252 8.35 8.05 12.98
CA THR A 252 7.01 8.30 12.42
C THR A 252 6.08 8.99 13.41
N ASN A 253 6.47 9.15 14.67
CA ASN A 253 5.67 9.88 15.63
C ASN A 253 6.09 11.36 15.63
N TYR A 254 5.53 12.12 14.71
CA TYR A 254 5.65 13.58 14.64
C TYR A 254 4.42 14.12 13.89
N PHE A 255 4.04 15.37 14.11
CA PHE A 255 2.92 15.96 13.38
C PHE A 255 3.33 16.28 11.95
N ALA A 256 2.74 15.56 11.02
CA ALA A 256 2.70 15.90 9.60
C ALA A 256 1.54 16.85 9.31
N LYS A 257 1.59 17.44 8.10
CA LYS A 257 0.53 18.27 7.53
C LYS A 257 -0.55 17.34 6.96
N GLY A 258 -1.41 16.81 7.83
CA GLY A 258 -2.50 15.91 7.45
C GLY A 258 -3.53 16.68 6.63
N HIS A 259 -3.63 16.39 5.33
CA HIS A 259 -4.68 16.97 4.49
C HIS A 259 -6.05 16.42 4.90
N LEU A 260 -7.08 17.26 4.89
CA LEU A 260 -8.47 16.82 5.10
C LEU A 260 -9.12 16.46 3.75
N SER A 261 -8.97 17.31 2.74
CA SER A 261 -9.23 17.00 1.33
C SER A 261 -7.90 16.75 0.59
N PRO A 262 -7.50 15.48 0.37
CA PRO A 262 -6.18 15.14 -0.16
C PRO A 262 -6.06 15.40 -1.66
N ASP A 263 -4.86 15.77 -2.13
CA ASP A 263 -4.57 16.02 -3.55
C ASP A 263 -4.92 14.83 -4.45
N ALA A 264 -4.69 13.60 -3.99
CA ALA A 264 -5.01 12.39 -4.72
C ALA A 264 -6.50 12.21 -5.06
N ALA A 265 -7.41 12.98 -4.44
CA ALA A 265 -8.85 12.98 -4.74
C ALA A 265 -9.23 13.83 -5.98
N PHE A 266 -8.29 14.58 -6.56
CA PHE A 266 -8.55 15.53 -7.64
C PHE A 266 -7.90 15.13 -8.96
N ILE A 267 -8.50 15.55 -10.08
CA ILE A 267 -8.19 15.02 -11.41
C ILE A 267 -7.00 15.76 -12.04
N TYR A 268 -7.08 17.08 -12.14
CA TYR A 268 -6.05 17.87 -12.80
C TYR A 268 -5.00 18.40 -11.82
N SER A 269 -3.76 18.52 -12.28
CA SER A 269 -2.64 19.04 -11.46
C SER A 269 -2.92 20.42 -10.84
N VAL A 270 -3.71 21.28 -11.49
CA VAL A 270 -4.12 22.60 -10.96
C VAL A 270 -5.14 22.47 -9.82
N GLU A 271 -6.04 21.49 -9.90
CA GLU A 271 -6.96 21.16 -8.81
C GLU A 271 -6.19 20.56 -7.62
N GLN A 272 -5.28 19.62 -7.88
CA GLN A 272 -4.39 19.02 -6.87
C GLN A 272 -3.56 20.08 -6.13
N ASP A 273 -3.07 21.09 -6.84
CA ASP A 273 -2.38 22.23 -6.22
C ASP A 273 -3.30 23.05 -5.30
N GLY A 274 -4.59 23.09 -5.61
CA GLY A 274 -5.61 23.74 -4.80
C GLY A 274 -5.73 23.20 -3.37
N THR A 275 -5.26 21.98 -3.09
CA THR A 275 -5.40 21.37 -1.74
C THR A 275 -4.38 21.86 -0.72
N TYR A 276 -3.29 22.50 -1.16
CA TYR A 276 -2.11 22.78 -0.34
C TYR A 276 -2.22 24.04 0.55
N PHE A 277 -3.43 24.39 1.00
CA PHE A 277 -3.63 25.46 1.99
C PHE A 277 -3.60 24.90 3.40
N TYR A 278 -3.01 25.64 4.35
CA TYR A 278 -3.03 25.24 5.76
C TYR A 278 -4.45 25.19 6.36
N SER A 279 -5.40 25.92 5.79
CA SER A 279 -6.82 25.81 6.14
C SER A 279 -7.42 24.45 5.76
N ASN A 280 -6.77 23.65 4.91
CA ASN A 280 -7.16 22.27 4.57
C ASN A 280 -6.27 21.23 5.29
N VAL A 281 -5.62 21.63 6.40
CA VAL A 281 -4.65 20.80 7.12
C VAL A 281 -4.94 20.83 8.61
N ALA A 282 -4.71 19.70 9.27
CA ALA A 282 -4.56 19.64 10.73
C ALA A 282 -3.28 18.89 11.13
N PRO A 283 -2.71 19.14 12.33
CA PRO A 283 -1.59 18.37 12.85
C PRO A 283 -1.96 16.89 13.03
N GLN A 284 -1.37 16.01 12.23
CA GLN A 284 -1.66 14.58 12.26
C GLN A 284 -0.37 13.80 12.48
N PHE A 285 -0.33 12.88 13.44
CA PHE A 285 0.83 12.02 13.59
C PHE A 285 1.13 11.28 12.28
N GLN A 286 2.37 11.32 11.81
CA GLN A 286 2.76 10.71 10.54
C GLN A 286 2.49 9.20 10.53
N SER A 287 2.58 8.55 11.70
CA SER A 287 2.23 7.14 11.91
C SER A 287 0.75 6.84 11.66
N PHE A 288 -0.14 7.82 11.86
CA PHE A 288 -1.55 7.75 11.47
C PHE A 288 -1.78 8.19 10.01
N ASN A 289 -1.29 9.38 9.66
CA ASN A 289 -1.46 10.02 8.34
C ASN A 289 -1.07 9.10 7.17
N ASN A 290 0.05 8.38 7.28
CA ASN A 290 0.56 7.53 6.20
C ASN A 290 0.24 6.03 6.39
N ARG A 291 -0.67 5.69 7.31
CA ARG A 291 -1.20 4.33 7.53
C ARG A 291 -2.72 4.32 7.41
N ASN A 292 -3.45 4.18 8.52
CA ASN A 292 -4.89 3.92 8.49
C ASN A 292 -5.65 5.04 7.76
N TRP A 293 -5.28 6.31 7.98
CA TRP A 293 -5.92 7.42 7.28
C TRP A 293 -5.74 7.36 5.77
N LYS A 294 -4.52 7.06 5.31
CA LYS A 294 -4.20 6.85 3.89
C LYS A 294 -4.96 5.65 3.31
N SER A 295 -5.15 4.58 4.09
CA SER A 295 -5.91 3.40 3.68
C SER A 295 -7.37 3.78 3.39
N ILE A 296 -8.06 4.47 4.32
CA ILE A 296 -9.44 4.97 4.11
C ILE A 296 -9.53 5.80 2.83
N GLU A 297 -8.62 6.76 2.64
CA GLU A 297 -8.62 7.64 1.47
C GLU A 297 -8.38 6.88 0.16
N SER A 298 -7.51 5.87 0.18
CA SER A 298 -7.23 5.03 -0.98
C SER A 298 -8.40 4.15 -1.34
N THR A 299 -8.99 3.48 -0.35
CA THR A 299 -10.17 2.62 -0.53
C THR A 299 -11.37 3.42 -1.01
N ALA A 300 -11.59 4.64 -0.50
CA ALA A 300 -12.66 5.53 -0.97
C ALA A 300 -12.53 5.87 -2.47
N ARG A 301 -11.33 6.26 -2.91
CA ARG A 301 -11.07 6.56 -4.33
C ARG A 301 -11.25 5.33 -5.21
N LYS A 302 -10.75 4.18 -4.75
CA LYS A 302 -10.89 2.91 -5.46
C LYS A 302 -12.35 2.53 -5.61
N TRP A 303 -13.12 2.56 -4.53
CA TRP A 303 -14.54 2.23 -4.57
C TRP A 303 -15.31 3.16 -5.52
N ALA A 304 -15.04 4.46 -5.47
CA ALA A 304 -15.64 5.43 -6.39
C ALA A 304 -15.32 5.08 -7.86
N SER A 305 -14.06 4.71 -8.15
CA SER A 305 -13.64 4.32 -9.49
C SER A 305 -14.27 3.02 -9.98
N ASP A 306 -14.23 1.97 -9.15
CA ASP A 306 -14.73 0.64 -9.50
C ASP A 306 -16.22 0.69 -9.83
N ASN A 307 -16.97 1.52 -9.10
CA ASN A 307 -18.42 1.68 -9.29
C ASN A 307 -18.80 2.80 -10.26
N LYS A 308 -17.84 3.63 -10.72
CA LYS A 308 -18.09 4.83 -11.53
C LYS A 308 -19.03 5.85 -10.87
N ARG A 309 -19.01 5.91 -9.53
CA ARG A 309 -19.90 6.77 -8.73
C ARG A 309 -19.15 7.93 -8.14
N ASN A 310 -19.78 9.10 -8.09
CA ASN A 310 -19.21 10.23 -7.38
C ASN A 310 -19.43 10.07 -5.88
N LEU A 311 -18.40 10.35 -5.08
CA LEU A 311 -18.54 10.43 -3.63
C LEU A 311 -18.42 11.87 -3.17
N GLU A 312 -19.38 12.32 -2.39
CA GLU A 312 -19.30 13.52 -1.58
C GLU A 312 -18.58 13.19 -0.27
N VAL A 313 -17.49 13.89 0.01
CA VAL A 313 -16.57 13.54 1.09
C VAL A 313 -16.42 14.70 2.04
N TYR A 314 -16.96 14.53 3.25
CA TYR A 314 -16.71 15.41 4.38
C TYR A 314 -15.57 14.85 5.21
N THR A 315 -14.64 15.69 5.65
CA THR A 315 -13.52 15.28 6.50
C THR A 315 -13.27 16.34 7.55
N GLY A 316 -13.19 15.97 8.82
CA GLY A 316 -13.03 16.95 9.87
C GLY A 316 -12.26 16.46 11.06
N THR A 317 -12.23 17.32 12.07
CA THR A 317 -11.50 17.11 13.32
C THR A 317 -12.44 17.25 14.51
N ALA A 318 -12.08 16.61 15.63
CA ALA A 318 -12.82 16.70 16.87
C ALA A 318 -11.90 16.57 18.09
N SER A 319 -12.20 17.37 19.11
CA SER A 319 -11.46 17.47 20.38
C SER A 319 -9.98 17.86 20.21
N ILE A 320 -9.38 18.41 21.27
CA ILE A 320 -7.94 18.68 21.29
C ILE A 320 -7.22 17.46 21.85
N LEU A 321 -6.16 17.01 21.17
CA LEU A 321 -5.28 15.98 21.65
C LEU A 321 -4.68 16.44 22.98
N ASN A 322 -4.86 15.64 24.01
CA ASN A 322 -4.21 15.84 25.31
C ASN A 322 -3.44 14.59 25.69
N LEU A 323 -2.27 14.78 26.30
CA LEU A 323 -1.45 13.72 26.88
C LEU A 323 -1.24 14.02 28.37
N LEU A 324 -1.07 12.96 29.16
CA LEU A 324 -0.78 13.11 30.58
C LEU A 324 0.69 13.45 30.79
N ASN A 325 0.97 14.47 31.59
CA ASN A 325 2.31 14.77 32.04
C ASN A 325 2.71 13.89 33.25
N GLU A 326 3.93 14.06 33.77
CA GLU A 326 4.44 13.29 34.93
C GLU A 326 3.55 13.41 36.18
N GLN A 327 2.79 14.51 36.34
CA GLN A 327 1.85 14.72 37.44
C GLN A 327 0.44 14.19 37.12
N CYS A 328 0.29 13.36 36.09
CA CYS A 328 -0.99 12.83 35.61
C CYS A 328 -2.02 13.91 35.24
N LYS A 329 -1.55 15.12 34.89
CA LYS A 329 -2.41 16.21 34.41
C LYS A 329 -2.50 16.14 32.89
N PRO A 330 -3.72 16.20 32.30
CA PRO A 330 -3.88 16.31 30.86
C PRO A 330 -3.38 17.68 30.37
N ILE A 331 -2.52 17.66 29.37
CA ILE A 331 -1.97 18.83 28.69
C ILE A 331 -2.38 18.76 27.22
N ASN A 332 -3.08 19.79 26.75
CA ASN A 332 -3.44 19.93 25.35
C ASN A 332 -2.20 20.18 24.49
N ILE A 333 -2.26 19.75 23.24
CA ILE A 333 -1.19 19.94 22.26
C ILE A 333 -1.66 20.89 21.17
N GLU A 334 -0.98 22.04 21.08
CA GLU A 334 -1.20 23.08 20.08
C GLU A 334 0.12 23.46 19.41
N LEU A 335 0.11 23.74 18.10
CA LEU A 335 1.27 24.35 17.43
C LEU A 335 1.24 25.86 17.69
N PHE A 336 2.36 26.53 17.99
CA PHE A 336 2.32 27.87 18.61
C PHE A 336 1.61 27.86 19.98
N SER A 337 2.09 26.98 20.87
CA SER A 337 1.51 26.75 22.20
C SER A 337 1.46 28.01 23.08
N ASP A 338 2.33 28.99 22.85
CA ASP A 338 2.31 30.30 23.51
C ASP A 338 1.01 31.10 23.26
N ARG A 339 0.30 30.79 22.16
CA ARG A 339 -0.94 31.44 21.74
C ARG A 339 -2.14 30.50 21.73
N GLN A 340 -1.92 29.21 21.96
CA GLN A 340 -2.93 28.16 21.84
C GLN A 340 -3.60 28.13 20.45
N TYR A 341 -2.82 28.36 19.40
CA TYR A 341 -3.29 28.31 18.01
C TYR A 341 -3.05 26.94 17.39
N VAL A 342 -3.67 26.65 16.25
CA VAL A 342 -3.50 25.42 15.46
C VAL A 342 -3.51 24.15 16.37
N PRO A 343 -4.64 23.86 17.03
CA PRO A 343 -4.74 22.71 17.93
C PRO A 343 -4.49 21.41 17.17
N ALA A 344 -3.72 20.50 17.78
CA ALA A 344 -3.62 19.13 17.28
C ALA A 344 -4.90 18.40 17.68
N PRO A 345 -5.70 17.89 16.73
CA PRO A 345 -6.95 17.24 17.07
C PRO A 345 -6.71 15.86 17.65
N MET A 346 -7.59 15.43 18.57
CA MET A 346 -7.57 14.07 19.12
C MET A 346 -8.15 13.07 18.12
N TYR A 347 -9.22 13.45 17.41
CA TYR A 347 -9.85 12.62 16.41
C TYR A 347 -9.89 13.31 15.05
N TYR A 348 -9.75 12.49 14.03
CA TYR A 348 -10.15 12.82 12.67
C TYR A 348 -11.40 12.02 12.35
N TRP A 349 -12.32 12.60 11.61
CA TRP A 349 -13.49 11.89 11.10
C TRP A 349 -13.66 12.13 9.61
N LYS A 350 -14.28 11.19 8.91
CA LYS A 350 -14.55 11.29 7.47
C LYS A 350 -15.90 10.68 7.18
N VAL A 351 -16.72 11.35 6.38
CA VAL A 351 -17.97 10.79 5.84
C VAL A 351 -17.81 10.64 4.34
N LEU A 352 -18.10 9.45 3.84
CA LEU A 352 -18.26 9.18 2.41
C LEU A 352 -19.74 9.05 2.15
N TYR A 353 -20.28 9.94 1.32
CA TYR A 353 -21.67 9.96 0.91
C TYR A 353 -21.77 9.70 -0.59
N ASP A 354 -22.62 8.76 -0.97
CA ASP A 354 -22.98 8.46 -2.34
C ASP A 354 -24.37 9.05 -2.63
N PRO A 355 -24.46 10.19 -3.33
CA PRO A 355 -25.73 10.86 -3.58
C PRO A 355 -26.66 10.08 -4.51
N GLU A 356 -26.11 9.23 -5.38
CA GLU A 356 -26.92 8.43 -6.30
C GLU A 356 -27.67 7.31 -5.55
N ALA A 357 -27.08 6.77 -4.47
CA ALA A 357 -27.69 5.70 -3.67
C ALA A 357 -28.43 6.27 -2.45
N ASN A 358 -28.13 7.53 -2.12
CA ASN A 358 -28.49 8.14 -0.85
C ASN A 358 -27.97 7.31 0.34
N GLU A 359 -26.71 6.90 0.27
CA GLU A 359 -26.06 6.04 1.26
C GLU A 359 -24.77 6.67 1.77
N ALA A 360 -24.48 6.51 3.07
CA ALA A 360 -23.29 7.09 3.66
C ALA A 360 -22.65 6.22 4.74
N ILE A 361 -21.33 6.34 4.86
CA ILE A 361 -20.54 5.74 5.93
C ILE A 361 -19.63 6.79 6.56
N ALA A 362 -19.51 6.76 7.88
CA ALA A 362 -18.58 7.59 8.61
C ALA A 362 -17.39 6.78 9.10
N PHE A 363 -16.26 7.45 9.28
CA PHE A 363 -15.04 6.94 9.88
C PHE A 363 -14.62 7.88 10.99
N ILE A 364 -14.02 7.32 12.04
CA ILE A 364 -13.31 8.08 13.05
C ILE A 364 -11.97 7.42 13.32
N GLY A 365 -10.90 8.22 13.29
CA GLY A 365 -9.54 7.80 13.58
C GLY A 365 -8.95 8.59 14.75
N LEU A 366 -8.29 7.90 15.68
CA LEU A 366 -7.63 8.45 16.84
C LEU A 366 -6.20 8.89 16.48
N ASN A 367 -5.94 10.19 16.62
CA ASN A 367 -4.63 10.81 16.40
C ASN A 367 -3.77 10.76 17.67
N ASN A 368 -3.68 9.59 18.30
CA ASN A 368 -2.87 9.36 19.49
C ASN A 368 -2.19 7.97 19.40
N PRO A 369 -0.92 7.89 18.95
CA PRO A 369 -0.20 6.62 18.85
C PRO A 369 0.21 6.03 20.20
N TYR A 370 -0.02 6.78 21.29
CA TYR A 370 0.33 6.38 22.66
C TYR A 370 -0.85 5.80 23.43
N GLU A 371 -2.07 5.89 22.88
CA GLU A 371 -3.25 5.29 23.48
C GLU A 371 -3.15 3.76 23.43
N ARG A 372 -3.74 3.10 24.43
CA ARG A 372 -3.80 1.64 24.55
C ARG A 372 -5.21 1.13 24.78
N LYS A 373 -6.18 2.04 24.97
CA LYS A 373 -7.57 1.71 25.25
C LYS A 373 -8.47 2.18 24.11
N ALA A 374 -9.31 1.28 23.63
CA ALA A 374 -10.27 1.60 22.59
C ALA A 374 -11.37 2.50 23.16
N HIS A 375 -11.74 3.54 22.40
CA HIS A 375 -12.78 4.48 22.77
C HIS A 375 -14.15 3.99 22.29
N ASN A 376 -14.57 2.83 22.79
CA ASN A 376 -15.76 2.08 22.35
C ASN A 376 -17.11 2.81 22.58
N HIS A 377 -17.10 4.01 23.16
CA HIS A 377 -18.29 4.81 23.44
C HIS A 377 -18.65 5.80 22.32
N ILE A 378 -17.81 5.95 21.29
CA ILE A 378 -18.03 6.96 20.26
C ILE A 378 -19.12 6.53 19.25
N CYS A 379 -19.05 5.29 18.76
CA CYS A 379 -20.06 4.68 17.91
C CYS A 379 -19.79 3.19 17.76
N SER A 380 -20.77 2.45 17.24
CA SER A 380 -20.60 1.03 16.97
C SER A 380 -19.73 0.82 15.74
N ASN A 381 -18.68 -0.01 15.87
CA ASN A 381 -17.82 -0.30 14.74
C ASN A 381 -18.46 -1.31 13.78
N ILE A 382 -18.57 -0.88 12.54
CA ILE A 382 -19.20 -1.60 11.42
C ILE A 382 -18.20 -1.89 10.30
N CYS A 383 -16.90 -1.56 10.44
CA CYS A 383 -15.92 -1.71 9.35
C CYS A 383 -15.94 -3.11 8.72
N ALA A 384 -16.03 -4.15 9.56
CA ALA A 384 -16.10 -5.55 9.17
C ALA A 384 -17.26 -5.93 8.25
N GLN A 385 -18.27 -5.05 8.14
CA GLN A 385 -19.45 -5.23 7.30
C GLN A 385 -19.31 -4.53 5.93
N THR A 386 -18.17 -3.87 5.68
CA THR A 386 -17.98 -2.95 4.56
C THR A 386 -16.70 -3.29 3.79
N VAL A 387 -16.51 -2.67 2.63
CA VAL A 387 -15.25 -2.76 1.86
C VAL A 387 -14.04 -2.14 2.58
N PHE A 388 -14.25 -1.51 3.74
CA PHE A 388 -13.23 -0.86 4.55
C PHE A 388 -12.78 -1.72 5.75
N ASP A 389 -13.04 -3.03 5.74
CA ASP A 389 -12.50 -3.94 6.75
C ASP A 389 -10.97 -4.06 6.59
N ASP A 390 -10.23 -3.51 7.54
CA ASP A 390 -8.78 -3.52 7.58
C ASP A 390 -8.32 -3.78 9.01
N VAL A 391 -7.57 -4.87 9.22
CA VAL A 391 -7.09 -5.25 10.56
C VAL A 391 -6.13 -4.21 11.16
N ASP A 392 -5.51 -3.37 10.33
CA ASP A 392 -4.62 -2.32 10.79
C ASP A 392 -5.39 -1.16 11.42
N PHE A 393 -6.69 -1.01 11.12
CA PHE A 393 -7.55 0.00 11.73
C PHE A 393 -7.56 -0.10 13.25
N TYR A 394 -7.38 -1.29 13.82
CA TYR A 394 -7.41 -1.46 15.27
C TYR A 394 -6.06 -1.22 15.97
N LYS A 395 -5.01 -0.82 15.23
CA LYS A 395 -3.69 -0.48 15.80
C LYS A 395 -3.62 0.99 16.20
N PHE A 396 -3.42 1.25 17.49
CA PHE A 396 -3.22 2.60 18.01
C PHE A 396 -2.02 3.30 17.38
N GLU A 397 -0.89 2.60 17.19
CA GLU A 397 0.33 3.16 16.59
C GLU A 397 0.19 3.45 15.10
N ALA A 398 -0.91 3.03 14.46
CA ALA A 398 -1.26 3.36 13.07
C ALA A 398 -2.44 4.33 12.98
N GLY A 399 -2.94 4.81 14.11
CA GLY A 399 -4.14 5.63 14.26
C GLY A 399 -5.40 4.77 14.31
N TYR A 400 -5.79 4.36 15.52
CA TYR A 400 -6.94 3.49 15.75
C TYR A 400 -8.19 4.06 15.06
N THR A 401 -8.81 3.30 14.18
CA THR A 401 -9.87 3.73 13.26
C THR A 401 -11.09 2.82 13.41
N MET A 402 -12.26 3.43 13.39
CA MET A 402 -13.55 2.75 13.35
C MET A 402 -14.40 3.31 12.21
N CYS A 403 -15.32 2.50 11.72
CA CYS A 403 -16.35 2.90 10.77
C CYS A 403 -17.66 2.93 11.55
N CYS A 404 -18.52 3.90 11.27
CA CYS A 404 -19.76 4.13 11.99
C CYS A 404 -20.90 4.58 11.05
N GLU A 405 -22.14 4.31 11.44
CA GLU A 405 -23.28 5.00 10.85
C GLU A 405 -23.10 6.50 11.07
N VAL A 406 -23.41 7.31 10.04
CA VAL A 406 -23.25 8.77 10.13
C VAL A 406 -24.06 9.38 11.27
N SER A 407 -25.30 8.91 11.44
CA SER A 407 -26.19 9.32 12.53
C SER A 407 -25.59 9.03 13.91
N GLN A 408 -24.99 7.85 14.10
CA GLN A 408 -24.35 7.47 15.35
C GLN A 408 -23.11 8.31 15.65
N LEU A 409 -22.22 8.47 14.67
CA LEU A 409 -21.01 9.27 14.87
C LEU A 409 -21.35 10.73 15.19
N ARG A 410 -22.39 11.28 14.54
CA ARG A 410 -22.89 12.64 14.78
C ARG A 410 -23.41 12.86 16.20
N MET A 411 -23.97 11.84 16.85
CA MET A 411 -24.37 11.95 18.27
C MET A 411 -23.17 12.22 19.18
N SER A 412 -21.99 11.71 18.83
CA SER A 412 -20.76 11.88 19.60
C SER A 412 -19.90 13.05 19.11
N ILE A 413 -19.99 13.40 17.82
CA ILE A 413 -19.22 14.49 17.19
C ILE A 413 -20.18 15.51 16.57
N SER A 414 -20.43 16.57 17.32
CA SER A 414 -21.32 17.67 16.92
C SER A 414 -20.77 18.57 15.81
N SER A 415 -19.48 18.44 15.44
CA SER A 415 -18.88 19.16 14.31
C SER A 415 -19.22 18.56 12.94
N ILE A 416 -19.79 17.36 12.89
CA ILE A 416 -20.26 16.74 11.65
C ILE A 416 -21.47 17.54 11.15
N PRO A 417 -21.52 17.98 9.87
CA PRO A 417 -22.69 18.64 9.30
C PRO A 417 -23.96 17.77 9.32
N ASP A 418 -25.14 18.38 9.23
CA ASP A 418 -26.40 17.63 9.22
C ASP A 418 -26.62 16.95 7.88
N LEU A 419 -26.25 15.68 7.81
CA LEU A 419 -26.40 14.82 6.64
C LEU A 419 -27.60 13.87 6.77
N SER A 420 -28.53 14.12 7.70
CA SER A 420 -29.67 13.22 7.97
C SER A 420 -30.64 13.05 6.79
N LYS A 421 -30.59 13.96 5.80
CA LYS A 421 -31.34 13.85 4.53
C LYS A 421 -30.57 13.12 3.42
N GLU A 422 -29.29 12.85 3.65
CA GLU A 422 -28.25 12.49 2.68
C GLU A 422 -27.53 11.20 3.13
N GLY A 423 -28.27 10.15 3.49
CA GLY A 423 -27.63 8.87 3.81
C GLY A 423 -28.44 7.98 4.74
N LYS A 424 -28.92 6.85 4.20
CA LYS A 424 -29.21 5.65 5.00
C LYS A 424 -27.96 4.76 5.02
N TRP A 425 -27.96 3.79 5.93
CA TRP A 425 -26.93 2.76 6.03
C TRP A 425 -26.80 1.99 4.70
N PRO A 426 -25.60 1.84 4.09
CA PRO A 426 -25.48 1.34 2.73
C PRO A 426 -25.87 -0.13 2.54
N GLU A 427 -26.70 -0.42 1.54
CA GLU A 427 -26.83 -1.76 0.93
C GLU A 427 -25.76 -1.99 -0.17
N LEU A 428 -25.27 -0.94 -0.86
CA LEU A 428 -24.32 -1.05 -1.99
C LEU A 428 -22.83 -1.11 -1.59
N MET A 429 -22.46 -0.58 -0.41
CA MET A 429 -21.09 -0.73 0.13
C MET A 429 -20.86 -2.08 0.84
N GLY A 430 -21.88 -2.95 0.85
CA GLY A 430 -21.80 -4.33 1.32
C GLY A 430 -21.21 -5.24 0.24
N LYS A 431 -19.95 -5.65 0.43
CA LYS A 431 -19.23 -6.75 -0.25
C LYS A 431 -19.60 -7.01 -1.73
N LEU A 432 -18.77 -6.53 -2.66
CA LEU A 432 -18.68 -7.12 -4.01
C LEU A 432 -18.36 -8.62 -3.89
N GLY A 433 -19.30 -9.49 -4.31
CA GLY A 433 -19.05 -10.91 -4.61
C GLY A 433 -18.74 -11.81 -3.42
N PRO A 434 -18.96 -13.14 -3.47
CA PRO A 434 -19.18 -13.93 -2.28
C PRO A 434 -17.88 -14.14 -1.48
N THR A 435 -17.72 -13.39 -0.40
CA THR A 435 -17.27 -14.06 0.81
C THR A 435 -18.48 -14.81 1.35
N PRO A 436 -18.35 -16.11 1.69
CA PRO A 436 -19.45 -16.83 2.30
C PRO A 436 -19.96 -16.00 3.49
N PRO A 437 -21.27 -16.03 3.79
CA PRO A 437 -21.77 -15.41 5.01
C PRO A 437 -20.85 -15.85 6.16
N PRO A 438 -20.55 -14.98 7.16
CA PRO A 438 -19.94 -15.50 8.37
C PRO A 438 -20.85 -16.65 8.77
N PRO A 439 -20.31 -17.87 8.88
CA PRO A 439 -21.18 -18.98 9.15
C PRO A 439 -21.93 -18.61 10.43
N THR A 440 -23.25 -18.44 10.33
CA THR A 440 -24.15 -18.92 11.36
C THR A 440 -23.99 -20.44 11.36
N ARG A 441 -22.82 -20.92 11.76
CA ARG A 441 -22.57 -22.35 11.92
C ARG A 441 -22.03 -22.49 13.32
N ASN A 442 -22.82 -23.14 14.15
CA ASN A 442 -22.37 -24.01 15.21
C ASN A 442 -20.96 -24.54 14.86
N GLY A 443 -20.00 -24.26 15.72
CA GLY A 443 -18.59 -24.44 15.44
C GLY A 443 -17.74 -23.90 16.59
N CYS A 444 -16.63 -24.57 16.82
CA CYS A 444 -15.74 -24.30 17.92
C CYS A 444 -14.76 -23.20 17.53
N LYS A 445 -14.39 -22.40 18.52
CA LYS A 445 -13.47 -21.27 18.33
C LYS A 445 -12.15 -21.58 19.01
N ILE A 446 -11.05 -21.40 18.30
CA ILE A 446 -9.72 -21.40 18.89
C ILE A 446 -9.22 -19.96 18.91
N LEU A 447 -9.03 -19.42 20.11
CA LEU A 447 -8.41 -18.12 20.34
C LEU A 447 -6.90 -18.30 20.27
N LEU A 448 -6.29 -17.94 19.14
CA LEU A 448 -4.88 -18.21 18.89
C LEU A 448 -3.96 -17.44 19.85
N ASP A 449 -4.34 -16.22 20.21
CA ASP A 449 -3.59 -15.38 21.17
C ASP A 449 -3.77 -15.80 22.63
N LYS A 450 -4.59 -16.83 22.90
CA LYS A 450 -4.66 -17.49 24.21
C LYS A 450 -3.83 -18.77 24.27
N LEU A 451 -3.24 -19.19 23.15
CA LEU A 451 -2.32 -20.32 23.16
C LEU A 451 -1.02 -19.93 23.88
N PRO A 452 -0.26 -20.90 24.40
CA PRO A 452 0.98 -20.61 25.09
C PRO A 452 1.97 -19.87 24.18
N GLU A 453 2.54 -18.76 24.65
CA GLU A 453 3.51 -17.95 23.88
C GLU A 453 4.80 -18.71 23.54
N LYS A 454 5.19 -19.68 24.38
CA LYS A 454 6.39 -20.51 24.17
C LYS A 454 5.98 -21.94 23.87
N ASN A 455 6.68 -22.52 22.90
CA ASN A 455 6.47 -23.90 22.45
C ASN A 455 5.02 -24.16 22.04
N THR A 456 4.39 -23.18 21.39
CA THR A 456 3.02 -23.28 20.89
C THR A 456 2.89 -24.48 19.94
N PRO A 457 1.89 -25.36 20.13
CA PRO A 457 1.60 -26.41 19.16
C PRO A 457 1.17 -25.82 17.82
N LEU A 458 1.58 -26.44 16.72
CA LEU A 458 1.15 -26.09 15.37
C LEU A 458 -0.24 -26.68 15.10
N ILE A 459 -1.13 -25.87 14.54
CA ILE A 459 -2.53 -26.25 14.31
C ILE A 459 -2.70 -26.68 12.87
N THR A 460 -3.20 -27.89 12.67
CA THR A 460 -3.45 -28.43 11.34
C THR A 460 -4.85 -29.03 11.25
N SER A 461 -5.40 -29.04 10.04
CA SER A 461 -6.62 -29.79 9.72
C SER A 461 -6.44 -30.40 8.33
N ASN A 462 -6.86 -31.66 8.17
CA ASN A 462 -6.78 -32.39 6.91
C ASN A 462 -5.38 -32.35 6.25
N GLY A 463 -4.31 -32.46 7.05
CA GLY A 463 -2.94 -32.48 6.54
C GLY A 463 -2.39 -31.13 6.05
N SER A 464 -3.07 -30.01 6.35
CA SER A 464 -2.60 -28.64 6.06
C SER A 464 -2.64 -27.78 7.31
N PHE A 465 -1.89 -26.68 7.32
CA PHE A 465 -2.03 -25.67 8.36
C PHE A 465 -3.45 -25.10 8.39
N LEU A 466 -4.00 -24.94 9.58
CA LEU A 466 -5.30 -24.31 9.76
C LEU A 466 -5.06 -22.87 10.22
N TYR A 467 -5.28 -21.90 9.35
CA TYR A 467 -4.98 -20.47 9.59
C TYR A 467 -6.12 -19.71 10.31
N PRO A 468 -5.84 -18.53 10.89
CA PRO A 468 -6.86 -17.66 11.50
C PRO A 468 -7.94 -17.31 10.48
N THR A 469 -9.20 -17.34 10.90
CA THR A 469 -10.36 -17.06 10.04
C THR A 469 -10.76 -15.59 10.08
N TYR A 470 -10.69 -14.97 11.26
CA TYR A 470 -10.99 -13.56 11.47
C TYR A 470 -10.34 -13.04 12.77
N ILE A 471 -10.35 -11.73 12.96
CA ILE A 471 -9.97 -11.08 14.22
C ILE A 471 -11.23 -10.56 14.91
N LYS A 472 -11.35 -10.79 16.22
CA LYS A 472 -12.37 -10.16 17.06
C LYS A 472 -11.75 -9.76 18.38
N ASP A 473 -11.97 -8.52 18.80
CA ASP A 473 -11.44 -7.97 20.06
C ASP A 473 -9.90 -8.13 20.16
N ASP A 474 -9.19 -7.81 19.06
CA ASP A 474 -7.74 -8.01 18.87
C ASP A 474 -7.24 -9.46 18.98
N ALA A 475 -8.14 -10.43 19.19
CA ALA A 475 -7.83 -11.84 19.20
C ALA A 475 -8.10 -12.47 17.82
N ARG A 476 -7.08 -13.14 17.29
CA ARG A 476 -7.17 -13.97 16.11
C ARG A 476 -7.90 -15.25 16.47
N ILE A 477 -8.95 -15.53 15.69
CA ILE A 477 -9.84 -16.66 15.91
C ILE A 477 -9.80 -17.57 14.69
N THR A 478 -9.57 -18.85 14.95
CA THR A 478 -9.77 -19.91 13.98
C THR A 478 -11.10 -20.60 14.26
N LEU A 479 -11.93 -20.75 13.23
CA LEU A 479 -13.16 -21.53 13.30
C LEU A 479 -12.92 -22.99 12.95
N VAL A 480 -13.44 -23.88 13.78
CA VAL A 480 -13.52 -25.31 13.52
C VAL A 480 -14.99 -25.67 13.36
N PRO A 481 -15.46 -26.06 12.15
CA PRO A 481 -16.87 -26.40 11.95
C PRO A 481 -17.35 -27.54 12.86
N GLN A 482 -18.63 -27.54 13.24
CA GLN A 482 -19.25 -28.64 14.00
C GLN A 482 -18.99 -30.00 13.31
N GLY A 483 -18.56 -31.00 14.08
CA GLY A 483 -18.23 -32.33 13.59
C GLY A 483 -16.86 -32.45 12.90
N SER A 484 -16.20 -31.33 12.60
CA SER A 484 -14.84 -31.33 12.04
C SER A 484 -13.79 -31.53 13.13
N THR A 485 -12.60 -31.92 12.69
CA THR A 485 -11.47 -32.21 13.57
C THR A 485 -10.28 -31.31 13.26
N VAL A 486 -9.57 -30.95 14.32
CA VAL A 486 -8.31 -30.20 14.27
C VAL A 486 -7.25 -30.96 15.04
N GLU A 487 -6.00 -30.86 14.63
CA GLU A 487 -4.87 -31.47 15.32
C GLU A 487 -3.95 -30.38 15.87
N LEU A 488 -3.60 -30.48 17.15
CA LEU A 488 -2.52 -29.72 17.76
C LEU A 488 -1.26 -30.59 17.72
N ASN A 489 -0.20 -30.08 17.10
CA ASN A 489 0.99 -30.84 16.79
C ASN A 489 2.26 -30.22 17.35
N CYS A 490 3.10 -31.09 17.92
CA CYS A 490 4.51 -30.81 18.13
C CYS A 490 5.31 -31.47 17.01
N HIS A 491 6.30 -30.74 16.47
CA HIS A 491 7.20 -31.28 15.47
C HIS A 491 7.93 -32.50 16.03
N ARG A 492 7.98 -33.57 15.24
CA ARG A 492 8.65 -34.84 15.57
C ARG A 492 10.17 -34.70 15.63
N SER A 493 10.67 -34.28 16.78
CA SER A 493 12.09 -34.26 17.13
C SER A 493 12.35 -35.00 18.43
N ARG A 494 13.62 -35.40 18.67
CA ARG A 494 13.99 -36.22 19.83
C ARG A 494 13.65 -35.49 21.13
N GLY A 495 12.64 -35.98 21.84
CA GLY A 495 12.21 -35.43 23.14
C GLY A 495 11.17 -34.32 23.06
N ASN A 496 10.66 -33.97 21.87
CA ASN A 496 9.53 -33.06 21.72
C ASN A 496 8.21 -33.85 21.77
N PHE A 497 7.33 -33.49 22.70
CA PHE A 497 6.03 -34.13 22.90
C PHE A 497 5.03 -33.11 23.46
N LEU A 498 3.76 -33.43 23.38
CA LEU A 498 2.68 -32.57 23.86
C LEU A 498 2.54 -32.70 25.39
N LEU A 499 2.34 -31.56 26.04
CA LEU A 499 1.99 -31.42 27.45
C LEU A 499 0.56 -30.87 27.55
N TYR A 500 -0.20 -31.31 28.54
CA TYR A 500 -1.52 -30.76 28.88
C TYR A 500 -1.50 -30.30 30.33
N LYS A 501 -1.82 -29.02 30.58
CA LYS A 501 -1.70 -28.39 31.90
C LYS A 501 -0.33 -28.63 32.55
N GLU A 502 0.71 -28.58 31.72
CA GLU A 502 2.12 -28.85 32.07
C GLU A 502 2.45 -30.29 32.48
N GLU A 503 1.47 -31.18 32.49
CA GLU A 503 1.67 -32.60 32.74
C GLU A 503 1.95 -33.34 31.43
N ARG A 504 2.76 -34.40 31.54
CA ARG A 504 3.09 -35.24 30.40
C ARG A 504 1.90 -36.12 30.02
N VAL A 505 1.24 -35.77 28.93
CA VAL A 505 0.28 -36.68 28.28
C VAL A 505 1.08 -37.70 27.49
N SER A 506 1.32 -38.86 28.10
CA SER A 506 1.63 -40.11 27.38
C SER A 506 2.60 -40.05 26.17
N LYS A 507 3.74 -39.33 26.19
CA LYS A 507 4.73 -39.29 25.07
C LYS A 507 4.11 -39.14 23.66
N ILE A 508 2.94 -38.49 23.51
CA ILE A 508 2.32 -38.27 22.21
C ILE A 508 2.79 -36.92 21.63
N GLU A 509 2.92 -36.86 20.31
CA GLU A 509 3.41 -35.67 19.59
C GLU A 509 2.26 -34.82 19.03
N SER A 510 1.04 -35.35 19.04
CA SER A 510 -0.15 -34.70 18.49
C SER A 510 -1.40 -35.13 19.25
N VAL A 511 -2.37 -34.23 19.38
CA VAL A 511 -3.72 -34.55 19.87
C VAL A 511 -4.75 -34.12 18.83
N LYS A 512 -5.74 -34.97 18.57
CA LYS A 512 -6.84 -34.69 17.66
C LYS A 512 -8.05 -34.23 18.47
N LEU A 513 -8.52 -33.02 18.20
CA LEU A 513 -9.68 -32.42 18.84
C LEU A 513 -10.86 -32.45 17.88
N THR A 514 -12.02 -32.86 18.37
CA THR A 514 -13.28 -32.87 17.62
C THR A 514 -14.18 -31.75 18.11
N CYS A 515 -14.73 -30.98 17.19
CA CYS A 515 -15.66 -29.92 17.54
C CYS A 515 -17.08 -30.47 17.74
N THR A 516 -17.65 -30.30 18.94
CA THR A 516 -19.02 -30.69 19.26
C THR A 516 -19.68 -29.64 20.16
N ASN A 517 -20.82 -29.10 19.74
CA ASN A 517 -21.62 -28.13 20.51
C ASN A 517 -20.77 -26.92 20.95
N ASP A 518 -20.03 -26.35 20.00
CA ASP A 518 -19.13 -25.20 20.18
C ASP A 518 -17.95 -25.42 21.16
N LYS A 519 -17.73 -26.67 21.59
CA LYS A 519 -16.65 -27.09 22.49
C LYS A 519 -15.75 -28.14 21.84
N LEU A 520 -14.46 -28.12 22.19
CA LEU A 520 -13.48 -29.06 21.65
C LEU A 520 -13.31 -30.24 22.60
N TYR A 521 -13.34 -31.45 22.03
CA TYR A 521 -13.22 -32.69 22.79
C TYR A 521 -12.07 -33.57 22.27
N THR A 522 -11.39 -34.25 23.19
CA THR A 522 -10.50 -35.38 22.88
C THR A 522 -10.84 -36.54 23.79
N GLU A 523 -10.95 -37.75 23.25
CA GLU A 523 -11.28 -38.97 24.03
C GLU A 523 -12.51 -38.81 24.95
N GLY A 524 -13.50 -38.02 24.52
CA GLY A 524 -14.73 -37.74 25.28
C GLY A 524 -14.61 -36.64 26.35
N MET A 525 -13.42 -36.06 26.57
CA MET A 525 -13.20 -34.98 27.52
C MET A 525 -13.19 -33.62 26.81
N GLU A 526 -13.91 -32.64 27.37
CA GLU A 526 -13.82 -31.24 26.93
C GLU A 526 -12.44 -30.68 27.30
N VAL A 527 -11.77 -30.04 26.33
CA VAL A 527 -10.44 -29.48 26.51
C VAL A 527 -10.32 -28.09 25.91
N ASN A 528 -9.47 -27.27 26.51
CA ASN A 528 -9.10 -25.97 25.97
C ASN A 528 -7.74 -26.09 25.24
N PRO A 529 -7.65 -25.72 23.94
CA PRO A 529 -6.37 -25.70 23.22
C PRO A 529 -5.24 -24.95 23.94
N ALA A 530 -5.58 -23.91 24.72
CA ALA A 530 -4.62 -23.13 25.51
C ALA A 530 -3.91 -23.95 26.59
N ASP A 531 -4.49 -25.07 27.03
CA ASP A 531 -3.88 -25.96 28.02
C ASP A 531 -2.78 -26.84 27.42
N TYR A 532 -2.63 -26.85 26.10
CA TYR A 532 -1.62 -27.66 25.40
C TYR A 532 -0.38 -26.85 25.03
N LYS A 533 0.79 -27.40 25.32
CA LYS A 533 2.09 -26.86 24.86
C LYS A 533 3.04 -27.97 24.44
N CYS A 534 4.00 -27.67 23.59
CA CYS A 534 5.10 -28.58 23.30
C CYS A 534 6.14 -28.54 24.42
N SER A 535 6.74 -29.70 24.72
CA SER A 535 7.81 -29.82 25.71
C SER A 535 9.09 -29.06 25.31
N SER A 536 9.26 -28.81 24.02
CA SER A 536 10.37 -28.04 23.48
C SER A 536 9.93 -27.20 22.28
N LYS A 537 10.80 -26.29 21.86
CA LYS A 537 10.55 -25.41 20.71
C LYS A 537 10.42 -26.24 19.43
N ASN A 538 9.35 -26.00 18.68
CA ASN A 538 9.17 -26.59 17.36
C ASN A 538 10.25 -26.06 16.41
N GLN A 539 10.93 -26.97 15.71
CA GLN A 539 11.93 -26.64 14.69
C GLN A 539 11.61 -27.46 13.44
N PRO A 540 11.49 -26.86 12.24
CA PRO A 540 11.20 -27.63 11.04
C PRO A 540 12.41 -28.48 10.62
N SER A 541 12.14 -29.46 9.77
CA SER A 541 13.12 -30.41 9.25
C SER A 541 13.20 -30.34 7.73
N LEU A 542 14.35 -30.73 7.19
CA LEU A 542 14.64 -30.83 5.76
C LEU A 542 14.48 -32.28 5.28
N ILE A 543 13.68 -32.50 4.25
CA ILE A 543 13.73 -33.72 3.44
C ILE A 543 14.60 -33.42 2.22
N ILE A 544 15.72 -34.14 2.09
CA ILE A 544 16.72 -33.88 1.06
C ILE A 544 16.65 -34.98 0.00
N THR A 545 16.26 -34.62 -1.21
CA THR A 545 16.18 -35.52 -2.36
C THR A 545 17.31 -35.19 -3.35
N ARG A 546 18.43 -35.90 -3.22
CA ARG A 546 19.57 -35.73 -4.14
C ARG A 546 19.26 -36.32 -5.51
N ASN A 547 19.93 -35.79 -6.54
CA ASN A 547 19.72 -36.18 -7.94
C ASN A 547 18.28 -35.91 -8.43
N SER A 548 17.53 -35.08 -7.71
CA SER A 548 16.27 -34.54 -8.21
C SER A 548 16.62 -33.58 -9.35
N LYS A 549 16.13 -33.84 -10.55
CA LYS A 549 16.33 -32.95 -11.71
C LYS A 549 15.45 -31.68 -11.59
N CYS A 550 15.48 -31.00 -10.43
CA CYS A 550 14.71 -29.77 -10.16
C CYS A 550 15.25 -28.55 -10.93
N SER A 551 16.37 -28.70 -11.63
CA SER A 551 16.88 -27.76 -12.62
C SER A 551 17.59 -28.53 -13.75
N PRO A 552 17.45 -28.10 -15.02
CA PRO A 552 18.20 -28.66 -16.15
C PRO A 552 19.62 -28.05 -16.29
N GLU A 553 20.02 -27.14 -15.39
CA GLU A 553 21.38 -26.56 -15.35
C GLU A 553 21.79 -26.11 -13.94
N GLY A 554 23.10 -26.02 -13.71
CA GLY A 554 23.65 -25.40 -12.51
C GLY A 554 23.55 -23.88 -12.52
N ILE A 555 23.87 -23.24 -11.40
CA ILE A 555 23.80 -21.77 -11.25
C ILE A 555 24.77 -21.02 -12.18
N ASP A 556 25.83 -21.70 -12.61
CA ASP A 556 26.84 -21.29 -13.58
C ASP A 556 26.51 -21.72 -15.02
N LYS A 557 25.28 -22.19 -15.28
CA LYS A 557 24.75 -22.69 -16.56
C LYS A 557 25.40 -23.98 -17.08
N ARG A 558 26.16 -24.68 -16.23
CA ARG A 558 26.69 -26.00 -16.59
C ARG A 558 25.55 -26.98 -16.88
N LYS A 559 25.76 -27.85 -17.86
CA LYS A 559 24.88 -28.98 -18.20
C LYS A 559 25.43 -30.33 -17.71
N THR A 560 26.62 -30.34 -17.12
CA THR A 560 27.26 -31.49 -16.46
C THR A 560 27.06 -31.40 -14.95
N ASP A 561 27.40 -32.47 -14.21
CA ASP A 561 27.38 -32.53 -12.73
C ASP A 561 25.99 -32.25 -12.12
N LEU A 562 24.91 -32.52 -12.88
CA LEU A 562 23.54 -32.22 -12.45
C LEU A 562 23.07 -33.14 -11.30
N GLU A 563 23.79 -34.21 -10.99
CA GLU A 563 23.61 -35.01 -9.78
C GLU A 563 23.94 -34.22 -8.49
N ARG A 564 24.56 -33.04 -8.60
CA ARG A 564 24.74 -32.07 -7.50
C ARG A 564 23.56 -31.10 -7.32
N ILE A 565 22.54 -31.20 -8.17
CA ILE A 565 21.31 -30.43 -8.05
C ILE A 565 20.36 -31.21 -7.14
N THR A 566 19.95 -30.57 -6.06
CA THR A 566 19.26 -31.21 -4.96
C THR A 566 18.00 -30.44 -4.62
N HIS A 567 16.90 -31.18 -4.52
CA HIS A 567 15.59 -30.73 -4.11
C HIS A 567 15.48 -30.94 -2.61
N ILE A 568 14.94 -29.92 -1.94
CA ILE A 568 14.78 -29.89 -0.51
C ILE A 568 13.36 -29.44 -0.22
N SER A 569 12.63 -30.29 0.50
CA SER A 569 11.41 -29.88 1.18
C SER A 569 11.78 -29.39 2.57
N LEU A 570 11.50 -28.12 2.88
CA LEU A 570 11.61 -27.53 4.20
C LEU A 570 10.21 -27.41 4.81
N GLY A 571 10.02 -27.93 6.01
CA GLY A 571 8.68 -28.13 6.55
C GLY A 571 8.63 -28.96 7.82
N TRP A 572 7.46 -29.54 8.11
CA TRP A 572 7.10 -30.00 9.44
C TRP A 572 6.70 -31.46 9.44
N ASN A 573 7.36 -32.25 10.29
CA ASN A 573 7.08 -33.66 10.45
C ASN A 573 6.10 -33.86 11.62
N PHE A 574 4.90 -34.35 11.32
CA PHE A 574 3.84 -34.64 12.28
C PHE A 574 3.43 -36.12 12.24
N ARG A 575 2.50 -36.50 13.11
CA ARG A 575 1.93 -37.86 13.08
C ARG A 575 1.11 -38.13 11.83
N SER A 576 0.36 -37.13 11.36
CA SER A 576 -0.49 -37.20 10.19
C SER A 576 0.27 -37.12 8.86
N GLY A 577 1.53 -36.70 8.88
CA GLY A 577 2.38 -36.64 7.70
C GLY A 577 3.41 -35.50 7.76
N TYR A 578 4.10 -35.30 6.64
CA TYR A 578 5.01 -34.17 6.47
C TYR A 578 4.30 -33.04 5.71
N ILE A 579 4.31 -31.83 6.27
CA ILE A 579 3.79 -30.63 5.63
C ILE A 579 4.96 -29.82 5.10
N GLU A 580 5.12 -29.76 3.78
CA GLU A 580 6.10 -28.90 3.13
C GLU A 580 5.64 -27.44 3.20
N GLN A 581 6.51 -26.57 3.70
CA GLN A 581 6.28 -25.13 3.79
C GLN A 581 7.02 -24.39 2.66
N VAL A 582 8.25 -24.78 2.37
CA VAL A 582 9.07 -24.20 1.31
C VAL A 582 9.73 -25.32 0.52
N GLU A 583 9.50 -25.31 -0.78
CA GLU A 583 10.21 -26.17 -1.73
C GLU A 583 11.46 -25.43 -2.23
N ILE A 584 12.62 -26.10 -2.27
CA ILE A 584 13.91 -25.46 -2.56
C ILE A 584 14.69 -26.33 -3.55
N CYS A 585 15.25 -25.72 -4.59
CA CYS A 585 16.23 -26.35 -5.47
C CYS A 585 17.59 -25.67 -5.28
N ILE A 586 18.60 -26.45 -4.88
CA ILE A 586 19.95 -25.96 -4.59
C ILE A 586 21.00 -26.67 -5.44
N ASP A 587 22.00 -25.91 -5.87
CA ASP A 587 23.22 -26.44 -6.47
C ASP A 587 24.27 -26.71 -5.37
N GLU A 588 24.44 -27.97 -4.96
CA GLU A 588 25.40 -28.39 -3.92
C GLU A 588 26.87 -28.22 -4.36
N LEU A 589 27.16 -28.02 -5.66
CA LEU A 589 28.52 -27.76 -6.12
C LEU A 589 29.01 -26.39 -5.64
N PHE A 590 28.13 -25.39 -5.71
CA PHE A 590 28.42 -24.01 -5.34
C PHE A 590 27.75 -23.58 -4.03
N TYR A 591 26.83 -24.39 -3.49
CA TYR A 591 25.91 -24.03 -2.39
C TYR A 591 25.05 -22.80 -2.70
N GLY A 592 24.64 -22.67 -3.97
CA GLY A 592 23.78 -21.59 -4.45
C GLY A 592 22.36 -22.08 -4.66
N THR A 593 21.37 -21.42 -4.05
CA THR A 593 19.95 -21.76 -4.24
C THR A 593 19.47 -21.23 -5.58
N LEU A 594 19.01 -22.13 -6.45
CA LEU A 594 18.51 -21.81 -7.78
C LEU A 594 17.12 -21.18 -7.69
N TRP A 595 16.22 -21.80 -6.92
CA TRP A 595 14.88 -21.30 -6.69
C TRP A 595 14.27 -21.87 -5.42
N THR A 596 13.25 -21.17 -4.94
CA THR A 596 12.34 -21.58 -3.86
C THR A 596 10.91 -21.37 -4.30
N LYS A 597 9.98 -22.15 -3.76
CA LYS A 597 8.55 -21.98 -3.96
C LYS A 597 7.86 -22.01 -2.60
N HIS A 598 6.97 -21.07 -2.38
CA HIS A 598 6.09 -21.00 -1.21
C HIS A 598 4.72 -20.46 -1.62
N TYR A 599 3.80 -20.47 -0.67
CA TYR A 599 2.48 -19.88 -0.83
C TYR A 599 2.33 -18.63 0.04
N VAL A 600 1.63 -17.63 -0.47
CA VAL A 600 1.15 -16.48 0.31
C VAL A 600 -0.36 -16.63 0.43
N GLU A 601 -0.84 -16.85 1.66
CA GLU A 601 -2.25 -17.07 1.95
C GLU A 601 -2.97 -15.73 2.11
N GLY A 602 -3.48 -15.18 1.01
CA GLY A 602 -4.01 -13.81 0.94
C GLY A 602 -5.06 -13.48 1.99
N GLN A 603 -5.98 -14.41 2.27
CA GLN A 603 -7.04 -14.22 3.29
C GLN A 603 -6.49 -14.16 4.72
N ASN A 604 -5.30 -14.72 4.97
CA ASN A 604 -4.77 -14.95 6.30
C ASN A 604 -3.51 -14.12 6.60
N ILE A 605 -2.84 -13.61 5.57
CA ILE A 605 -1.53 -12.96 5.69
C ILE A 605 -1.57 -11.69 6.54
N GLU A 606 -2.73 -11.03 6.63
CA GLU A 606 -2.99 -9.89 7.50
C GLU A 606 -3.09 -10.28 8.98
N MET A 607 -3.57 -11.49 9.25
CA MET A 607 -3.77 -12.07 10.57
C MET A 607 -2.56 -12.90 11.05
N ARG A 608 -1.42 -12.77 10.36
CA ARG A 608 -0.18 -13.43 10.77
C ARG A 608 0.27 -12.98 12.16
N ASP A 609 1.03 -13.86 12.81
CA ASP A 609 1.77 -13.48 14.00
C ASP A 609 2.70 -12.29 13.70
N LYS A 610 2.73 -11.32 14.62
CA LYS A 610 3.65 -10.19 14.55
C LYS A 610 4.90 -10.53 15.36
N TYR A 611 5.63 -11.54 14.90
CA TYR A 611 6.83 -12.02 15.56
C TYR A 611 7.82 -10.89 15.88
N SER A 612 8.34 -10.85 17.11
CA SER A 612 9.24 -9.79 17.58
C SER A 612 10.72 -10.18 17.59
N GLY A 613 11.09 -11.44 17.36
CA GLY A 613 12.40 -11.98 17.76
C GLY A 613 13.25 -12.64 16.66
N ARG A 614 13.72 -11.94 15.63
CA ARG A 614 14.50 -12.53 14.51
C ARG A 614 15.51 -13.65 14.91
N PRO A 615 15.30 -14.93 14.53
CA PRO A 615 16.21 -16.01 14.90
C PRO A 615 17.53 -15.96 14.11
N ALA A 616 18.52 -16.70 14.60
CA ALA A 616 19.77 -16.92 13.87
C ALA A 616 19.56 -17.90 12.71
N PHE A 617 20.28 -17.67 11.61
CA PHE A 617 20.26 -18.60 10.47
C PHE A 617 21.03 -19.88 10.79
N ILE A 618 20.57 -21.01 10.26
CA ILE A 618 21.24 -22.32 10.39
C ILE A 618 21.49 -22.96 9.02
N VAL A 619 22.51 -23.81 8.92
CA VAL A 619 22.92 -24.43 7.65
C VAL A 619 22.22 -25.77 7.39
N ASP A 620 21.96 -26.53 8.45
CA ASP A 620 21.33 -27.84 8.45
C ASP A 620 20.74 -28.16 9.83
N GLU A 621 19.98 -29.27 9.89
CA GLU A 621 19.62 -29.89 11.17
C GLU A 621 20.87 -30.38 11.90
N THR A 622 20.88 -30.20 13.22
CA THR A 622 21.93 -30.75 14.08
C THR A 622 22.05 -32.26 13.90
N GLY A 623 23.19 -32.73 13.36
CA GLY A 623 23.55 -34.16 13.32
C GLY A 623 23.19 -34.95 12.05
N LYS A 624 22.69 -34.31 10.98
CA LYS A 624 22.48 -34.98 9.68
C LYS A 624 23.41 -34.43 8.57
N LYS A 625 23.60 -35.23 7.52
CA LYS A 625 24.55 -35.04 6.40
C LYS A 625 24.54 -33.60 5.86
N ARG A 626 25.66 -32.91 6.00
CA ARG A 626 25.79 -31.46 5.80
C ARG A 626 25.67 -31.03 4.33
N LEU A 627 24.60 -30.31 3.98
CA LEU A 627 24.38 -29.70 2.65
C LEU A 627 25.49 -28.72 2.27
N PHE A 628 26.08 -28.03 3.25
CA PHE A 628 27.19 -27.09 3.04
C PHE A 628 28.58 -27.74 3.24
N GLY A 629 28.67 -29.06 3.10
CA GLY A 629 29.89 -29.83 3.38
C GLY A 629 30.34 -29.67 4.84
N LYS A 630 31.64 -29.70 5.15
CA LYS A 630 32.11 -29.59 6.55
C LYS A 630 31.93 -28.21 7.20
N ARG A 631 31.25 -27.25 6.56
CA ARG A 631 31.12 -25.86 7.05
C ARG A 631 30.12 -25.75 8.18
N SER A 632 30.45 -24.98 9.20
CA SER A 632 29.54 -24.64 10.30
C SER A 632 28.70 -23.41 10.00
N THR A 633 27.56 -23.28 10.68
CA THR A 633 26.73 -22.06 10.71
C THR A 633 27.54 -20.80 10.98
N ASN A 634 28.52 -20.86 11.88
CA ASN A 634 29.38 -19.73 12.20
C ASN A 634 30.28 -19.34 11.03
N GLN A 635 30.82 -20.30 10.28
CA GLN A 635 31.64 -20.01 9.10
C GLN A 635 30.83 -19.31 8.00
N ILE A 636 29.62 -19.81 7.72
CA ILE A 636 28.75 -19.19 6.70
C ILE A 636 28.29 -17.81 7.17
N THR A 637 27.87 -17.67 8.43
CA THR A 637 27.46 -16.39 9.00
C THR A 637 28.58 -15.34 8.94
N LYS A 638 29.83 -15.74 9.23
CA LYS A 638 31.00 -14.85 9.09
C LYS A 638 31.24 -14.41 7.65
N ALA A 639 31.00 -15.26 6.65
CA ALA A 639 31.14 -14.86 5.24
C ALA A 639 30.18 -13.72 4.83
N TYR A 640 29.01 -13.64 5.46
CA TYR A 640 28.06 -12.55 5.27
C TYR A 640 28.38 -11.29 6.09
N ALA A 641 29.40 -11.32 6.96
CA ALA A 641 29.79 -10.16 7.75
C ALA A 641 30.51 -9.13 6.88
N LYS A 642 30.13 -7.85 7.01
CA LYS A 642 30.69 -6.74 6.22
C LYS A 642 32.23 -6.70 6.24
N ASN A 643 32.84 -6.89 7.42
CA ASN A 643 34.29 -6.85 7.56
C ASN A 643 35.00 -7.98 6.79
N SER A 644 34.38 -9.16 6.72
CA SER A 644 34.92 -10.30 5.96
C SER A 644 34.81 -10.09 4.44
N GLN A 645 33.77 -9.39 3.97
CA GLN A 645 33.60 -9.09 2.54
C GLN A 645 34.59 -8.03 2.04
N ASN A 646 34.94 -7.07 2.89
CA ASN A 646 35.95 -6.05 2.58
C ASN A 646 37.34 -6.63 2.35
N THR A 647 37.63 -7.84 2.83
CA THR A 647 38.94 -8.49 2.64
C THR A 647 38.93 -9.56 1.54
N SER A 648 37.78 -10.21 1.29
CA SER A 648 37.69 -11.33 0.34
C SER A 648 37.07 -10.99 -1.03
N ILE A 649 36.24 -9.94 -1.10
CA ILE A 649 35.46 -9.58 -2.30
C ILE A 649 35.92 -8.24 -2.88
N TYR A 650 36.14 -7.25 -2.03
CA TYR A 650 36.53 -5.90 -2.43
C TYR A 650 38.03 -5.71 -2.16
N ASP A 651 38.87 -5.86 -3.19
CA ASP A 651 40.23 -5.31 -3.11
C ASP A 651 40.14 -3.76 -2.99
N GLN A 652 41.12 -3.11 -2.35
CA GLN A 652 41.18 -1.65 -2.22
C GLN A 652 41.13 -0.93 -3.58
N SER A 653 41.47 -1.65 -4.67
CA SER A 653 41.37 -1.20 -6.07
C SER A 653 39.94 -1.23 -6.65
N ILE A 654 39.05 -2.07 -6.12
CA ILE A 654 37.68 -2.27 -6.65
C ILE A 654 36.69 -1.30 -6.00
N MET A 655 36.89 -0.93 -4.73
CA MET A 655 36.13 0.11 -4.03
C MET A 655 36.87 0.61 -2.79
N ASN A 656 36.63 1.88 -2.43
CA ASN A 656 36.87 2.41 -1.08
C ASN A 656 35.50 2.47 -0.36
N PRO A 657 35.03 1.41 0.34
CA PRO A 657 33.67 1.30 0.89
C PRO A 657 33.46 2.18 2.15
N SER A 658 34.44 3.02 2.47
CA SER A 658 34.61 3.72 3.76
C SER A 658 33.58 4.82 4.05
N LYS A 659 32.54 5.01 3.22
CA LYS A 659 31.54 6.08 3.44
C LYS A 659 30.06 5.67 3.43
N SER A 660 29.69 4.41 3.20
CA SER A 660 28.28 3.99 3.29
C SER A 660 28.09 2.66 4.01
N SER A 661 27.23 2.67 5.03
CA SER A 661 26.81 1.48 5.78
C SER A 661 26.03 0.47 4.94
N LYS A 662 25.69 0.77 3.68
CA LYS A 662 24.72 0.02 2.85
C LYS A 662 25.32 -0.79 1.70
N PHE A 663 26.62 -0.71 1.42
CA PHE A 663 27.29 -1.48 0.35
C PHE A 663 27.94 -2.76 0.89
N TYR A 664 27.12 -3.74 1.24
CA TYR A 664 27.55 -5.08 1.60
C TYR A 664 26.49 -6.10 1.17
N LEU A 665 26.86 -7.36 1.03
CA LEU A 665 25.97 -8.46 0.69
C LEU A 665 25.34 -9.02 1.96
N ALA A 666 24.06 -8.78 2.13
CA ALA A 666 23.25 -9.32 3.21
C ALA A 666 22.70 -10.71 2.86
N LYS A 667 22.16 -11.36 3.89
CA LYS A 667 21.39 -12.61 3.78
C LYS A 667 20.02 -12.29 3.18
N GLY A 668 19.92 -12.29 1.85
CA GLY A 668 18.65 -12.08 1.14
C GLY A 668 17.80 -13.33 1.18
N HIS A 669 16.67 -13.29 1.87
CA HIS A 669 15.70 -14.40 1.88
C HIS A 669 15.07 -14.55 0.50
N LEU A 670 14.85 -15.78 0.06
CA LEU A 670 14.10 -16.07 -1.17
C LEU A 670 12.60 -16.24 -0.87
N SER A 671 12.28 -17.08 0.12
CA SER A 671 10.96 -17.16 0.75
C SER A 671 11.01 -16.43 2.10
N PRO A 672 10.55 -15.16 2.17
CA PRO A 672 10.73 -14.33 3.37
C PRO A 672 9.78 -14.75 4.49
N ASP A 673 10.23 -14.62 5.75
CA ASP A 673 9.40 -14.85 6.95
C ASP A 673 8.04 -14.14 6.86
N SER A 674 8.05 -12.93 6.34
CA SER A 674 6.87 -12.11 6.18
C SER A 674 5.78 -12.68 5.24
N ALA A 675 6.05 -13.75 4.51
CA ALA A 675 5.08 -14.47 3.67
C ALA A 675 4.28 -15.55 4.43
N PHE A 676 4.61 -15.83 5.69
CA PHE A 676 4.00 -16.91 6.48
C PHE A 676 3.16 -16.38 7.64
N VAL A 677 2.18 -17.18 8.08
CA VAL A 677 1.17 -16.77 9.07
C VAL A 677 1.67 -17.01 10.49
N TYR A 678 2.06 -18.24 10.82
CA TYR A 678 2.44 -18.59 12.19
C TYR A 678 3.90 -18.29 12.51
N ASP A 679 4.20 -17.90 13.75
CA ASP A 679 5.57 -17.67 14.26
C ASP A 679 6.50 -18.84 13.96
N GLY A 680 6.02 -20.08 14.15
CA GLY A 680 6.77 -21.28 13.81
C GLY A 680 7.15 -21.32 12.33
N GLU A 681 6.19 -21.03 11.43
CA GLU A 681 6.45 -20.97 9.98
C GLU A 681 7.43 -19.84 9.63
N GLN A 682 7.26 -18.66 10.24
CA GLN A 682 8.14 -17.51 10.03
C GLN A 682 9.58 -17.81 10.44
N GLU A 683 9.78 -18.40 11.62
CA GLU A 683 11.10 -18.84 12.06
C GLU A 683 11.68 -19.96 11.16
N GLY A 684 10.80 -20.78 10.60
CA GLY A 684 11.18 -21.87 9.71
C GLY A 684 11.88 -21.41 8.43
N THR A 685 11.80 -20.13 8.04
CA THR A 685 12.45 -19.62 6.83
C THR A 685 13.96 -19.38 6.98
N TYR A 686 14.50 -19.47 8.21
CA TYR A 686 15.87 -19.05 8.56
C TYR A 686 16.95 -20.12 8.28
N PHE A 687 16.81 -20.86 7.20
CA PHE A 687 17.85 -21.78 6.73
C PHE A 687 18.68 -21.13 5.63
N PHE A 688 20.00 -21.33 5.62
CA PHE A 688 20.88 -20.80 4.58
C PHE A 688 20.57 -21.34 3.18
N VAL A 689 19.89 -22.49 3.06
CA VAL A 689 19.37 -22.98 1.78
C VAL A 689 18.24 -22.12 1.20
N ASN A 690 17.63 -21.23 1.99
CA ASN A 690 16.61 -20.26 1.57
C ASN A 690 17.21 -18.83 1.45
N VAL A 691 18.53 -18.72 1.26
CA VAL A 691 19.25 -17.44 1.27
C VAL A 691 20.19 -17.35 0.09
N ALA A 692 20.28 -16.16 -0.52
CA ALA A 692 21.35 -15.81 -1.44
C ALA A 692 22.00 -14.46 -1.08
N PRO A 693 23.28 -14.23 -1.45
CA PRO A 693 23.96 -12.96 -1.24
C PRO A 693 23.30 -11.83 -2.02
N GLN A 694 22.72 -10.86 -1.32
CA GLN A 694 22.00 -9.75 -1.93
C GLN A 694 22.55 -8.42 -1.40
N TYR A 695 22.82 -7.45 -2.27
CA TYR A 695 23.24 -6.12 -1.82
C TYR A 695 22.22 -5.54 -0.84
N GLN A 696 22.67 -5.04 0.31
CA GLN A 696 21.78 -4.55 1.36
C GLN A 696 20.87 -3.40 0.89
N SER A 697 21.35 -2.53 0.01
CA SER A 697 20.52 -1.46 -0.57
C SER A 697 19.48 -1.98 -1.56
N PHE A 698 19.72 -3.14 -2.20
CA PHE A 698 18.72 -3.85 -3.01
C PHE A 698 17.71 -4.60 -2.12
N ASN A 699 18.21 -5.37 -1.15
CA ASN A 699 17.41 -6.12 -0.18
C ASN A 699 16.43 -5.22 0.58
N LYS A 700 16.89 -4.09 1.14
CA LYS A 700 16.04 -3.09 1.82
C LYS A 700 15.50 -1.99 0.90
N GLY A 701 15.68 -2.16 -0.41
CA GLY A 701 15.23 -1.23 -1.44
C GLY A 701 14.08 -1.82 -2.25
N ASN A 702 14.28 -1.95 -3.56
CA ASN A 702 13.23 -2.38 -4.47
C ASN A 702 12.81 -3.84 -4.28
N TRP A 703 13.68 -4.71 -3.73
CA TRP A 703 13.29 -6.07 -3.40
C TRP A 703 12.26 -6.12 -2.27
N LEU A 704 12.48 -5.33 -1.21
CA LEU A 704 11.51 -5.19 -0.12
C LEU A 704 10.21 -4.54 -0.59
N ALA A 705 10.28 -3.57 -1.52
CA ALA A 705 9.08 -2.97 -2.12
C ALA A 705 8.25 -4.02 -2.87
N LEU A 706 8.90 -4.88 -3.67
CA LEU A 706 8.22 -6.01 -4.31
C LEU A 706 7.59 -6.95 -3.26
N GLU A 707 8.31 -7.32 -2.20
CA GLU A 707 7.76 -8.22 -1.17
C GLU A 707 6.54 -7.61 -0.46
N TYR A 708 6.48 -6.30 -0.25
CA TYR A 708 5.26 -5.62 0.22
C TYR A 708 4.14 -5.72 -0.82
N ALA A 709 4.41 -5.35 -2.06
CA ALA A 709 3.42 -5.38 -3.14
C ALA A 709 2.81 -6.79 -3.35
N VAL A 710 3.61 -7.85 -3.20
CA VAL A 710 3.14 -9.25 -3.27
C VAL A 710 2.10 -9.55 -2.19
N ARG A 711 2.34 -9.10 -0.95
CA ARG A 711 1.40 -9.31 0.16
C ARG A 711 0.14 -8.49 -0.01
N ASP A 712 0.29 -7.24 -0.43
CA ASP A 712 -0.85 -6.36 -0.69
C ASP A 712 -1.72 -6.93 -1.82
N LEU A 713 -1.10 -7.46 -2.88
CA LEU A 713 -1.81 -8.15 -3.96
C LEU A 713 -2.57 -9.38 -3.46
N ALA A 714 -1.91 -10.27 -2.71
CA ALA A 714 -2.53 -11.48 -2.16
C ALA A 714 -3.72 -11.13 -1.24
N LYS A 715 -3.54 -10.13 -0.35
CA LYS A 715 -4.58 -9.57 0.51
C LYS A 715 -5.77 -9.09 -0.32
N ASN A 716 -5.53 -8.13 -1.20
CA ASN A 716 -6.58 -7.41 -1.91
C ASN A 716 -7.39 -8.32 -2.85
N GLN A 717 -6.76 -9.38 -3.35
CA GLN A 717 -7.41 -10.35 -4.22
C GLN A 717 -8.03 -11.54 -3.49
N TYR A 718 -7.85 -11.64 -2.16
CA TYR A 718 -8.17 -12.82 -1.35
C TYR A 718 -7.61 -14.14 -1.95
N SER A 719 -6.55 -14.05 -2.75
CA SER A 719 -5.99 -15.16 -3.51
C SER A 719 -4.85 -15.83 -2.75
N LYS A 720 -4.82 -17.16 -2.80
CA LYS A 720 -3.61 -17.93 -2.49
C LYS A 720 -2.65 -17.81 -3.67
N LEU A 721 -1.58 -17.04 -3.51
CA LEU A 721 -0.55 -16.89 -4.54
C LEU A 721 0.51 -17.98 -4.39
N THR A 722 0.88 -18.60 -5.50
CA THR A 722 2.11 -19.42 -5.58
C THR A 722 3.26 -18.50 -5.96
N VAL A 723 4.28 -18.41 -5.11
CA VAL A 723 5.42 -17.52 -5.30
C VAL A 723 6.68 -18.35 -5.51
N TYR A 724 7.29 -18.20 -6.69
CA TYR A 724 8.61 -18.74 -6.99
C TYR A 724 9.63 -17.62 -6.86
N THR A 725 10.75 -17.87 -6.19
CA THR A 725 11.83 -16.88 -6.05
C THR A 725 13.17 -17.56 -6.26
N GLY A 726 13.99 -17.04 -7.16
CA GLY A 726 15.26 -17.66 -7.48
C GLY A 726 16.36 -16.69 -7.83
N THR A 727 17.50 -17.28 -8.18
CA THR A 727 18.71 -16.58 -8.57
C THR A 727 19.12 -17.00 -9.98
N TYR A 728 19.90 -16.18 -10.67
CA TYR A 728 20.42 -16.50 -12.00
C TYR A 728 21.75 -15.81 -12.27
N GLU A 729 22.67 -16.55 -12.87
CA GLU A 729 24.06 -16.17 -13.15
C GLU A 729 24.87 -15.77 -11.91
N ILE A 730 26.20 -15.76 -12.07
CA ILE A 730 27.12 -15.29 -11.04
C ILE A 730 27.49 -13.83 -11.36
N LEU A 731 27.40 -12.97 -10.34
CA LEU A 731 27.81 -11.57 -10.43
C LEU A 731 29.28 -11.50 -10.81
N GLU A 732 29.59 -10.64 -11.75
CA GLU A 732 30.94 -10.42 -12.24
C GLU A 732 31.29 -8.95 -12.06
N LEU A 733 32.42 -8.69 -11.40
CA LEU A 733 33.00 -7.36 -11.22
C LEU A 733 34.43 -7.41 -11.75
N HIS A 734 34.80 -6.49 -12.63
CA HIS A 734 36.14 -6.45 -13.26
C HIS A 734 36.58 -7.82 -13.82
N GLN A 735 35.69 -8.47 -14.58
CA GLN A 735 35.95 -9.78 -15.21
C GLN A 735 36.16 -10.95 -14.23
N LYS A 736 35.82 -10.77 -12.94
CA LYS A 736 35.92 -11.79 -11.91
C LYS A 736 34.55 -12.12 -11.34
N GLN A 737 34.19 -13.40 -11.36
CA GLN A 737 33.01 -13.93 -10.68
C GLN A 737 33.15 -13.80 -9.16
N ILE A 738 32.08 -13.39 -8.50
CA ILE A 738 32.08 -13.08 -7.07
C ILE A 738 31.42 -14.22 -6.27
N PHE A 739 32.12 -14.66 -5.23
CA PHE A 739 31.69 -15.68 -4.28
C PHE A 739 31.97 -15.19 -2.85
N LEU A 740 31.13 -15.56 -1.88
CA LEU A 740 31.35 -15.15 -0.48
C LEU A 740 32.49 -15.92 0.20
N LEU A 741 32.79 -17.13 -0.28
CA LEU A 741 33.81 -18.01 0.29
C LEU A 741 34.82 -18.43 -0.78
N GLU A 742 36.05 -18.70 -0.33
CA GLU A 742 37.11 -19.27 -1.15
C GLU A 742 36.69 -20.59 -1.83
N LYS A 743 37.43 -21.00 -2.86
CA LYS A 743 37.13 -22.19 -3.69
C LYS A 743 35.77 -22.11 -4.39
N LYS A 744 35.31 -20.90 -4.68
CA LYS A 744 34.05 -20.61 -5.41
C LYS A 744 32.82 -21.13 -4.67
N PHE A 745 32.71 -20.92 -3.36
CA PHE A 745 31.53 -21.31 -2.60
C PHE A 745 30.63 -20.12 -2.28
N ILE A 746 29.32 -20.34 -2.35
CA ILE A 746 28.25 -19.36 -2.17
C ILE A 746 28.38 -18.23 -3.20
N PRO A 747 27.90 -18.47 -4.44
CA PRO A 747 27.97 -17.48 -5.51
C PRO A 747 27.11 -16.27 -5.17
N VAL A 748 27.61 -15.08 -5.50
CA VAL A 748 26.81 -13.86 -5.46
C VAL A 748 26.01 -13.83 -6.74
N PRO A 749 24.68 -13.98 -6.72
CA PRO A 749 23.90 -14.02 -7.94
C PRO A 749 23.92 -12.67 -8.65
N ARG A 750 23.91 -12.68 -9.99
CA ARG A 750 23.81 -11.47 -10.80
C ARG A 750 22.38 -10.95 -10.85
N TYR A 751 21.42 -11.86 -10.97
CA TYR A 751 19.99 -11.55 -10.98
C TYR A 751 19.29 -12.30 -9.85
N PHE A 752 18.31 -11.62 -9.25
CA PHE A 752 17.23 -12.26 -8.51
C PHE A 752 15.98 -12.20 -9.37
N TRP A 753 15.14 -13.22 -9.29
CA TRP A 753 13.85 -13.22 -9.96
C TRP A 753 12.75 -13.73 -9.04
N LYS A 754 11.52 -13.26 -9.25
CA LYS A 754 10.34 -13.69 -8.50
C LYS A 754 9.14 -13.80 -9.43
N VAL A 755 8.53 -14.97 -9.51
CA VAL A 755 7.29 -15.21 -10.25
C VAL A 755 6.15 -15.27 -9.26
N LEU A 756 5.13 -14.44 -9.50
CA LEU A 756 3.85 -14.51 -8.80
C LEU A 756 2.87 -15.22 -9.71
N HIS A 757 2.26 -16.30 -9.23
CA HIS A 757 1.28 -17.07 -9.97
C HIS A 757 0.00 -17.16 -9.16
N ASP A 758 -1.08 -16.67 -9.74
CA ASP A 758 -2.44 -16.93 -9.29
C ASP A 758 -2.98 -18.13 -10.11
N PRO A 759 -2.96 -19.35 -9.54
CA PRO A 759 -3.42 -20.53 -10.23
C PRO A 759 -4.94 -20.52 -10.48
N ALA A 760 -5.72 -19.82 -9.66
CA ALA A 760 -7.17 -19.76 -9.81
C ALA A 760 -7.55 -18.93 -11.04
N ARG A 761 -6.84 -17.83 -11.28
CA ARG A 761 -7.06 -16.95 -12.45
C ARG A 761 -6.20 -17.31 -13.66
N LYS A 762 -5.28 -18.27 -13.54
CA LYS A 762 -4.25 -18.59 -14.54
C LYS A 762 -3.48 -17.33 -14.99
N LYS A 763 -3.12 -16.49 -14.02
CA LYS A 763 -2.38 -15.24 -14.26
C LYS A 763 -1.04 -15.30 -13.55
N ALA A 764 0.01 -14.82 -14.22
CA ALA A 764 1.34 -14.76 -13.63
C ALA A 764 2.15 -13.55 -14.12
N VAL A 765 3.10 -13.12 -13.30
CA VAL A 765 4.08 -12.10 -13.65
C VAL A 765 5.43 -12.49 -13.06
N ALA A 766 6.49 -12.23 -13.81
CA ALA A 766 7.86 -12.31 -13.32
C ALA A 766 8.43 -10.92 -13.03
N PHE A 767 9.19 -10.80 -11.95
CA PHE A 767 10.03 -9.65 -11.64
C PHE A 767 11.48 -10.07 -11.66
N VAL A 768 12.35 -9.27 -12.28
CA VAL A 768 13.80 -9.51 -12.32
C VAL A 768 14.52 -8.30 -11.75
N GLY A 769 15.37 -8.53 -10.75
CA GLY A 769 16.20 -7.52 -10.12
C GLY A 769 17.68 -7.76 -10.33
N TYR A 770 18.42 -6.70 -10.61
CA TYR A 770 19.85 -6.76 -10.88
C TYR A 770 20.67 -6.49 -9.62
N ASN A 771 21.39 -7.49 -9.14
CA ASN A 771 22.12 -7.47 -7.87
C ASN A 771 23.51 -6.84 -8.00
N ASN A 772 23.58 -5.62 -8.55
CA ASN A 772 24.81 -4.85 -8.60
C ASN A 772 24.48 -3.36 -8.54
N VAL A 773 24.48 -2.84 -7.32
CA VAL A 773 24.15 -1.46 -6.99
C VAL A 773 25.33 -0.49 -7.23
N LEU A 774 26.45 -1.00 -7.74
CA LEU A 774 27.66 -0.24 -8.05
C LEU A 774 27.70 0.27 -9.48
N ARG A 775 26.76 -0.18 -10.33
CA ARG A 775 26.68 0.28 -11.72
C ARG A 775 26.26 1.74 -11.82
N LYS A 776 26.76 2.37 -12.88
CA LYS A 776 26.39 3.74 -13.27
C LYS A 776 25.33 3.78 -14.37
N THR A 777 25.06 2.65 -15.02
CA THR A 777 24.11 2.52 -16.13
C THR A 777 23.22 1.30 -15.95
N SER A 778 21.98 1.40 -16.45
CA SER A 778 21.00 0.32 -16.44
C SER A 778 21.54 -0.93 -17.15
N PRO A 779 21.31 -2.13 -16.60
CA PRO A 779 21.66 -3.38 -17.27
C PRO A 779 20.74 -3.61 -18.48
N LYS A 780 21.21 -4.39 -19.46
CA LYS A 780 20.33 -4.90 -20.51
C LYS A 780 19.37 -5.92 -19.89
N PRO A 781 18.04 -5.78 -20.04
CA PRO A 781 17.08 -6.78 -19.58
C PRO A 781 17.31 -8.16 -20.23
N ILE A 782 17.06 -9.24 -19.48
CA ILE A 782 17.14 -10.62 -19.98
C ILE A 782 15.82 -11.10 -20.61
N CYS A 783 14.77 -10.29 -20.50
CA CYS A 783 13.43 -10.51 -21.03
C CYS A 783 12.85 -9.16 -21.48
N THR A 784 11.71 -9.18 -22.17
CA THR A 784 10.97 -7.97 -22.51
C THR A 784 10.40 -7.32 -21.24
N ASP A 785 10.71 -6.04 -20.99
CA ASP A 785 10.16 -5.31 -19.84
C ASP A 785 8.67 -4.98 -20.08
N VAL A 786 7.80 -5.54 -19.25
CA VAL A 786 6.34 -5.34 -19.30
C VAL A 786 5.80 -4.56 -18.09
N CYS A 787 6.66 -4.01 -17.21
CA CYS A 787 6.19 -3.36 -15.98
C CYS A 787 5.19 -2.23 -16.23
N ASP A 788 5.32 -1.50 -17.34
CA ASP A 788 4.43 -0.37 -17.66
C ASP A 788 2.98 -0.82 -17.94
N GLN A 789 2.76 -2.12 -18.15
CA GLN A 789 1.45 -2.74 -18.31
C GLN A 789 0.82 -3.14 -16.97
N ILE A 790 1.54 -3.02 -15.85
CA ILE A 790 1.16 -3.55 -14.54
C ILE A 790 0.90 -2.40 -13.56
N PRO A 791 -0.35 -1.95 -13.39
CA PRO A 791 -0.67 -0.69 -12.69
C PRO A 791 -0.31 -0.67 -11.20
N TRP A 792 -0.23 -1.84 -10.56
CA TRP A 792 0.12 -1.97 -9.14
C TRP A 792 1.64 -1.93 -8.88
N VAL A 793 2.47 -1.85 -9.93
CA VAL A 793 3.91 -1.63 -9.82
C VAL A 793 4.19 -0.13 -9.79
N ASP A 794 4.25 0.46 -8.59
CA ASP A 794 4.26 1.92 -8.41
C ASP A 794 5.50 2.49 -7.67
N TRP A 795 6.52 1.67 -7.43
CA TRP A 795 7.77 2.08 -6.77
C TRP A 795 8.90 2.42 -7.76
N GLU A 796 10.00 2.99 -7.25
CA GLU A 796 11.16 3.46 -8.02
C GLU A 796 12.04 2.30 -8.55
N ARG A 797 11.44 1.39 -9.34
CA ARG A 797 12.04 0.14 -9.84
C ARG A 797 13.36 0.33 -10.59
N GLU A 798 13.54 1.46 -11.27
CA GLU A 798 14.74 1.74 -12.06
C GLU A 798 15.92 2.29 -11.25
N SER A 799 15.77 2.43 -9.93
CA SER A 799 16.83 2.95 -9.06
C SER A 799 18.01 1.98 -8.98
N LEU A 800 19.14 2.34 -9.60
CA LEU A 800 20.38 1.55 -9.52
C LEU A 800 20.85 1.35 -8.07
N PHE A 801 20.67 2.36 -7.21
CA PHE A 801 21.06 2.30 -5.81
C PHE A 801 20.17 1.36 -4.98
N LYS A 802 18.85 1.39 -5.21
CA LYS A 802 17.88 0.51 -4.53
C LYS A 802 17.73 -0.86 -5.21
N GLY A 803 18.55 -1.15 -6.22
CA GLY A 803 18.49 -2.34 -7.07
C GLY A 803 17.54 -2.15 -8.25
N TYR A 804 18.10 -2.15 -9.46
CA TYR A 804 17.33 -2.00 -10.69
C TYR A 804 16.43 -3.21 -10.93
N MET A 805 15.16 -2.99 -11.26
CA MET A 805 14.17 -4.03 -11.48
C MET A 805 13.29 -3.75 -12.71
N TYR A 806 12.86 -4.83 -13.35
CA TYR A 806 11.91 -4.85 -14.47
C TYR A 806 11.02 -6.09 -14.37
N CYS A 807 10.00 -6.18 -15.24
CA CYS A 807 8.97 -7.22 -15.18
C CYS A 807 9.00 -8.00 -16.49
N CYS A 808 8.70 -9.30 -16.45
CA CYS A 808 8.58 -10.14 -17.64
C CYS A 808 7.23 -10.85 -17.67
N ASN A 809 6.78 -11.20 -18.87
CA ASN A 809 5.95 -12.39 -19.03
C ASN A 809 6.74 -13.63 -18.57
N VAL A 810 6.06 -14.61 -17.98
CA VAL A 810 6.72 -15.82 -17.47
C VAL A 810 7.35 -16.63 -18.60
N GLU A 811 6.71 -16.72 -19.76
CA GLU A 811 7.25 -17.38 -20.95
C GLU A 811 8.59 -16.77 -21.40
N ASP A 812 8.68 -15.44 -21.43
CA ASP A 812 9.90 -14.72 -21.79
C ASP A 812 10.99 -14.87 -20.72
N LEU A 813 10.62 -14.95 -19.43
CA LEU A 813 11.57 -15.31 -18.37
C LEU A 813 12.11 -16.74 -18.58
N ASN A 814 11.24 -17.69 -18.93
CA ASN A 814 11.61 -19.10 -19.11
C ASN A 814 12.63 -19.30 -20.23
N LYS A 815 12.49 -18.56 -21.34
CA LYS A 815 13.49 -18.52 -22.43
C LYS A 815 14.88 -18.10 -21.94
N ALA A 816 14.96 -17.22 -20.94
CA ALA A 816 16.23 -16.78 -20.35
C ALA A 816 16.73 -17.70 -19.22
N ILE A 817 15.82 -18.21 -18.40
CA ILE A 817 16.11 -18.98 -17.19
C ILE A 817 15.37 -20.32 -17.26
N SER A 818 16.09 -21.36 -17.68
CA SER A 818 15.53 -22.69 -17.98
C SER A 818 14.96 -23.45 -16.77
N TYR A 819 15.22 -22.98 -15.56
CA TYR A 819 14.65 -23.49 -14.29
C TYR A 819 13.70 -22.52 -13.60
N SER A 820 13.30 -21.44 -14.28
CA SER A 820 12.12 -20.69 -13.85
C SER A 820 10.86 -21.53 -14.14
N PRO A 821 9.76 -21.34 -13.39
CA PRO A 821 8.58 -22.17 -13.56
C PRO A 821 8.00 -22.02 -14.97
N ASP A 822 7.68 -23.14 -15.61
CA ASP A 822 6.91 -23.17 -16.85
C ASP A 822 5.42 -23.17 -16.48
N LEU A 823 4.73 -22.07 -16.78
CA LEU A 823 3.35 -21.82 -16.39
C LEU A 823 2.53 -21.43 -17.60
N ASP A 824 1.43 -22.14 -17.83
CA ASP A 824 0.39 -21.74 -18.76
C ASP A 824 -0.49 -20.66 -18.11
N ALA A 825 0.01 -19.42 -18.13
CA ALA A 825 -0.64 -18.28 -17.49
C ALA A 825 -0.42 -16.98 -18.26
N SER A 826 -1.47 -16.16 -18.38
CA SER A 826 -1.39 -14.82 -18.98
C SER A 826 -0.78 -13.79 -18.02
N LEU A 827 -0.37 -12.63 -18.53
CA LEU A 827 0.23 -11.59 -17.68
C LEU A 827 -0.71 -11.13 -16.57
N LEU A 828 -0.22 -11.12 -15.33
CA LEU A 828 -0.93 -10.61 -14.16
C LEU A 828 -0.89 -9.08 -14.12
N ILE A 829 -1.68 -8.45 -15.00
CA ILE A 829 -1.82 -6.99 -15.09
C ILE A 829 -2.88 -6.44 -14.12
N ASP A 830 -3.90 -7.23 -13.78
CA ASP A 830 -5.04 -6.73 -13.04
C ASP A 830 -4.95 -7.03 -11.54
N MET A 831 -5.40 -6.09 -10.72
CA MET A 831 -6.07 -6.42 -9.47
C MET A 831 -7.53 -6.81 -9.79
N GLU A 832 -7.73 -7.88 -10.56
CA GLU A 832 -9.08 -8.39 -10.83
C GLU A 832 -9.67 -8.90 -9.52
N TYR A 833 -10.71 -8.21 -9.04
CA TYR A 833 -11.62 -8.79 -8.07
C TYR A 833 -12.31 -9.95 -8.77
N SER A 834 -12.05 -11.18 -8.33
CA SER A 834 -12.89 -12.30 -8.71
C SER A 834 -14.31 -12.02 -8.21
N HIS A 835 -15.23 -11.97 -9.17
CA HIS A 835 -16.66 -11.73 -9.04
C HIS A 835 -17.37 -12.52 -7.94
#